data_AF-A0A920UBH5-F1
#
_entry.id   AF-A0A920UBH5-F1
#
_cell.length_a   1.000
_cell.length_b   1.000
_cell.length_c   1.000
_cell.angle_alpha   90.00
_cell.angle_beta   90.00
_cell.angle_gamma   90.00
#
_symmetry.space_group_name_H-M   'P 1'
#
loop_
_entity.id
_entity.type
_entity.pdbx_description
1 polymer ?
#
loop_
_entity_poly.entity_id
_entity_poly.type
_entity_poly.pdbx_seq_one_letter_code
_entity_poly.pdbx_strand_id
1 'polypeptide(L)'
;MGIAAEYGVTLSALITANAIDDPDRVSPPARKMVIPGAYGAARLKGPTVVVVQSGDSLSAIASDQGVSVAALMEANGITDPDRLQVGQRLLIPGRGTPVTTLPPLKVTVQSGESLSIIAARYEMTVSALAAANGITDPNRLSIGQELLIPGRTAPPQYSFDYGPVRVDGGGWGHGRGMGQYGSLGYAVDEGWSRDAILDHYYGGTTPGVVPDVEIGVRLLGRDGKTTTVHVDDGLLAVAGQTGGWTLIDADTVRVTLDGEIDRYRVAVGSSCGGPFSDSGVVIESPVTRIRVARLVAREASRKPMMHETSTIPAVPSITVVIEDVATTTTVVSGSSVPEDHPDHPSNTGGTTSTTPPGEPSDESTDGGTTATGTDASGRTFEVLEASDLPLSQTLQVCEGANSSTWYRGEIRAARYGANQRTVNWVRVEQYLRGVVPREMSASWASLGGGAGMTALEVQAVAARSYALAEVRYGYAKTCDTIRCQVYGGRRAKRGSKEWDHEAPETDQAVAATVGLVRIDGEGVVSRTEFSASTGGHTITADFPGVPDEGDDVSINPVHRWTKDLDAEAVAQSFGLGTLYEVEVVERDGFGDDGGRATEIEFLTRTGERFSVNGDRFRREFGLRSNWFGVLYGPPDAGSEFPVTRVDEYRVTAGFSAEDMETVEAAATYLKMSPAEFQRAAVWVLAFLVSLSSDQPAPIDAPEVDGLERVTTAYFAADGDQEALEAVAEAFGLNGGEAQKVSVTVLVFLTALARAAGR
;
A
#
# COMPACT_ATOMS: atom_id res chain seq x y z
N MET A 1 4.59 -46.09 -14.44
CA MET A 1 4.32 -45.35 -15.70
C MET A 1 4.45 -43.88 -15.35
N GLY A 2 5.58 -43.29 -15.71
CA GLY A 2 6.13 -42.11 -15.02
C GLY A 2 5.75 -40.77 -15.65
N ILE A 3 5.98 -39.71 -14.87
CA ILE A 3 5.82 -38.29 -15.19
C ILE A 3 6.35 -37.96 -16.61
N ALA A 4 7.46 -38.54 -17.04
CA ALA A 4 8.01 -38.32 -18.39
C ALA A 4 7.02 -38.68 -19.53
N ALA A 5 6.28 -39.78 -19.41
CA ALA A 5 5.29 -40.20 -20.41
C ALA A 5 4.01 -39.35 -20.37
N GLU A 6 3.66 -38.82 -19.20
CA GLU A 6 2.52 -37.91 -19.01
C GLU A 6 2.76 -36.55 -19.68
N TYR A 7 3.99 -36.04 -19.63
CA TYR A 7 4.38 -34.75 -20.20
C TYR A 7 5.08 -34.86 -21.57
N GLY A 8 5.11 -36.05 -22.18
CA GLY A 8 5.67 -36.24 -23.52
C GLY A 8 7.18 -35.97 -23.65
N VAL A 9 7.93 -36.05 -22.55
CA VAL A 9 9.38 -35.84 -22.48
C VAL A 9 10.12 -37.17 -22.28
N THR A 10 11.40 -37.23 -22.64
CA THR A 10 12.20 -38.43 -22.34
C THR A 10 12.58 -38.46 -20.85
N LEU A 11 12.64 -39.66 -20.26
CA LEU A 11 13.05 -39.82 -18.86
C LEU A 11 14.45 -39.24 -18.61
N SER A 12 15.36 -39.39 -19.58
CA SER A 12 16.71 -38.83 -19.52
C SER A 12 16.73 -37.30 -19.48
N ALA A 13 15.85 -36.63 -20.22
CA ALA A 13 15.74 -35.17 -20.18
C ALA A 13 15.22 -34.67 -18.82
N LEU A 14 14.23 -35.38 -18.26
CA LEU A 14 13.67 -35.06 -16.95
C LEU A 14 14.70 -35.23 -15.81
N ILE A 15 15.52 -36.28 -15.87
CA ILE A 15 16.62 -36.53 -14.91
C ILE A 15 17.67 -35.42 -14.97
N THR A 16 18.08 -35.05 -16.18
CA THR A 16 19.11 -34.03 -16.43
C THR A 16 18.68 -32.66 -15.92
N ALA A 17 17.44 -32.24 -16.21
CA ALA A 17 16.95 -30.90 -15.85
C ALA A 17 16.70 -30.69 -14.35
N ASN A 18 16.64 -31.77 -13.57
CA ASN A 18 16.38 -31.71 -12.12
C ASN A 18 17.56 -32.18 -11.27
N ALA A 19 18.69 -32.54 -11.90
CA ALA A 19 19.84 -33.16 -11.25
C ALA A 19 19.41 -34.32 -10.32
N ILE A 20 18.62 -35.26 -10.87
CA ILE A 20 18.12 -36.42 -10.12
C ILE A 20 19.15 -37.54 -10.20
N ASP A 21 19.78 -37.86 -9.07
CA ASP A 21 20.80 -38.91 -9.03
C ASP A 21 20.22 -40.34 -9.02
N ASP A 22 18.99 -40.51 -8.52
CA ASP A 22 18.24 -41.78 -8.51
C ASP A 22 16.79 -41.58 -8.99
N PRO A 23 16.43 -42.01 -10.21
CA PRO A 23 15.10 -41.80 -10.80
C PRO A 23 13.98 -42.62 -10.13
N ASP A 24 14.32 -43.62 -9.32
CA ASP A 24 13.34 -44.50 -8.65
C ASP A 24 13.01 -44.04 -7.21
N ARG A 25 13.69 -43.00 -6.69
CA ARG A 25 13.52 -42.53 -5.30
C ARG A 25 13.43 -41.00 -5.18
N VAL A 26 12.45 -40.39 -5.84
CA VAL A 26 12.11 -38.98 -5.64
C VAL A 26 11.26 -38.82 -4.36
N SER A 27 11.73 -38.08 -3.35
CA SER A 27 10.97 -37.80 -2.11
C SER A 27 10.35 -36.39 -2.11
N PRO A 28 9.06 -36.21 -1.74
CA PRO A 28 8.46 -34.89 -1.53
C PRO A 28 8.70 -34.40 -0.07
N PRO A 29 8.70 -33.10 0.27
CA PRO A 29 8.24 -31.92 -0.48
C PRO A 29 9.31 -30.79 -0.61
N ALA A 30 8.97 -29.71 -1.34
CA ALA A 30 9.68 -28.41 -1.46
C ALA A 30 10.70 -28.19 -2.60
N ARG A 31 10.83 -29.08 -3.59
CA ARG A 31 11.40 -28.70 -4.91
C ARG A 31 10.32 -28.74 -5.98
N LYS A 32 10.09 -27.60 -6.65
CA LYS A 32 9.34 -27.57 -7.92
C LYS A 32 10.13 -28.41 -8.94
N MET A 33 9.48 -29.41 -9.53
CA MET A 33 10.09 -30.26 -10.56
C MET A 33 10.09 -29.52 -11.89
N VAL A 34 11.25 -29.37 -12.49
CA VAL A 34 11.49 -28.72 -13.77
C VAL A 34 11.19 -29.72 -14.89
N ILE A 35 10.09 -29.53 -15.64
CA ILE A 35 9.79 -30.35 -16.82
C ILE A 35 10.50 -29.70 -18.02
N PRO A 36 11.48 -30.36 -18.67
CA PRO A 36 12.13 -29.81 -19.86
C PRO A 36 11.10 -29.56 -20.97
N GLY A 37 10.94 -28.29 -21.37
CA GLY A 37 9.97 -27.91 -22.41
C GLY A 37 8.58 -27.53 -21.91
N ALA A 38 8.31 -27.58 -20.60
CA ALA A 38 7.16 -26.90 -20.00
C ALA A 38 7.66 -25.79 -19.06
N TYR A 39 7.77 -24.58 -19.60
CA TYR A 39 7.97 -23.37 -18.81
C TYR A 39 6.85 -22.37 -19.08
N GLY A 40 6.53 -21.62 -18.02
CA GLY A 40 5.47 -20.62 -17.95
C GLY A 40 5.65 -19.44 -18.90
N ALA A 41 4.68 -18.54 -18.87
CA ALA A 41 4.56 -17.37 -19.75
C ALA A 41 5.93 -16.71 -20.02
N ALA A 42 6.35 -16.77 -21.28
CA ALA A 42 7.57 -16.15 -21.75
C ALA A 42 7.47 -14.63 -21.66
N ARG A 43 8.58 -13.96 -21.33
CA ARG A 43 8.73 -12.50 -21.50
C ARG A 43 8.59 -12.16 -22.98
N LEU A 44 7.61 -11.33 -23.30
CA LEU A 44 7.44 -10.72 -24.62
C LEU A 44 8.51 -9.64 -24.76
N LYS A 45 9.27 -9.63 -25.87
CA LYS A 45 9.92 -8.38 -26.31
C LYS A 45 8.81 -7.43 -26.71
N GLY A 46 8.80 -6.23 -26.13
CA GLY A 46 7.84 -5.20 -26.49
C GLY A 46 7.93 -4.83 -27.98
N PRO A 47 6.90 -4.15 -28.51
CA PRO A 47 6.86 -3.70 -29.88
C PRO A 47 7.94 -2.66 -30.19
N THR A 48 8.33 -2.66 -31.46
CA THR A 48 9.21 -1.64 -32.05
C THR A 48 8.49 -0.94 -33.23
N VAL A 49 9.08 0.00 -33.95
CA VAL A 49 8.64 1.09 -34.82
C VAL A 49 9.89 1.42 -35.62
N VAL A 50 9.97 0.84 -36.81
CA VAL A 50 11.04 1.11 -37.77
C VAL A 50 10.63 2.30 -38.62
N VAL A 51 11.52 3.27 -38.83
CA VAL A 51 11.30 4.32 -39.82
C VAL A 51 11.85 3.88 -41.16
N VAL A 52 11.02 3.92 -42.20
CA VAL A 52 11.42 3.56 -43.57
C VAL A 52 12.52 4.49 -44.05
N GLN A 53 13.67 3.92 -44.37
CA GLN A 53 14.81 4.61 -44.98
C GLN A 53 14.79 4.50 -46.51
N SER A 54 15.64 5.30 -47.15
CA SER A 54 15.78 5.26 -48.61
C SER A 54 16.37 3.93 -49.07
N GLY A 55 15.57 3.13 -49.79
CA GLY A 55 15.98 1.83 -50.31
C GLY A 55 15.34 0.64 -49.59
N ASP A 56 14.60 0.88 -48.51
CA ASP A 56 13.86 -0.15 -47.80
C ASP A 56 12.68 -0.69 -48.61
N SER A 57 12.37 -1.96 -48.37
CA SER A 57 11.11 -2.59 -48.78
C SER A 57 10.45 -3.24 -47.58
N LEU A 58 9.12 -3.37 -47.61
CA LEU A 58 8.37 -3.97 -46.51
C LEU A 58 8.82 -5.41 -46.23
N SER A 59 9.29 -6.12 -47.26
CA SER A 59 9.84 -7.47 -47.18
C SER A 59 11.24 -7.52 -46.56
N ALA A 60 12.11 -6.56 -46.88
CA ALA A 60 13.42 -6.43 -46.26
C ALA A 60 13.28 -6.07 -44.77
N ILE A 61 12.43 -5.09 -44.44
CA ILE A 61 12.14 -4.71 -43.05
C ILE A 61 11.52 -5.89 -42.28
N ALA A 62 10.52 -6.58 -42.84
CA ALA A 62 9.91 -7.73 -42.15
C ALA A 62 10.91 -8.88 -41.91
N SER A 63 11.73 -9.18 -42.92
CA SER A 63 12.77 -10.21 -42.84
C SER A 63 13.83 -9.86 -41.80
N ASP A 64 14.28 -8.61 -41.80
CA ASP A 64 15.25 -8.12 -40.82
C ASP A 64 14.66 -8.21 -39.42
N GLN A 65 13.44 -7.70 -39.22
CA GLN A 65 12.78 -7.66 -37.91
C GLN A 65 12.25 -9.03 -37.44
N GLY A 66 12.33 -10.08 -38.27
CA GLY A 66 11.92 -11.43 -37.92
C GLY A 66 10.41 -11.59 -37.72
N VAL A 67 9.63 -10.77 -38.44
CA VAL A 67 8.15 -10.78 -38.50
C VAL A 67 7.70 -11.12 -39.92
N SER A 68 6.43 -11.49 -40.12
CA SER A 68 5.91 -11.69 -41.49
C SER A 68 5.51 -10.35 -42.11
N VAL A 69 5.67 -10.24 -43.44
CA VAL A 69 5.20 -9.07 -44.21
C VAL A 69 3.72 -8.80 -43.94
N ALA A 70 2.91 -9.86 -43.84
CA ALA A 70 1.49 -9.75 -43.53
C ALA A 70 1.22 -9.16 -42.13
N ALA A 71 1.94 -9.59 -41.09
CA ALA A 71 1.79 -9.04 -39.74
C ALA A 71 2.24 -7.58 -39.68
N LEU A 72 3.30 -7.24 -40.40
CA LEU A 72 3.78 -5.87 -40.51
C LEU A 72 2.78 -4.96 -41.26
N MET A 73 2.15 -5.46 -42.33
CA MET A 73 1.09 -4.76 -43.07
C MET A 73 -0.15 -4.52 -42.20
N GLU A 74 -0.59 -5.55 -41.47
CA GLU A 74 -1.75 -5.50 -40.59
C GLU A 74 -1.53 -4.50 -39.44
N ALA A 75 -0.38 -4.56 -38.77
CA ALA A 75 -0.02 -3.67 -37.66
C ALA A 75 0.02 -2.18 -38.06
N ASN A 76 0.20 -1.89 -39.36
CA ASN A 76 0.38 -0.53 -39.88
C ASN A 76 -0.74 -0.08 -40.82
N GLY A 77 -1.79 -0.89 -41.02
CA GLY A 77 -2.87 -0.57 -41.96
C GLY A 77 -2.40 -0.42 -43.42
N ILE A 78 -1.31 -1.09 -43.81
CA ILE A 78 -0.73 -1.01 -45.16
C ILE A 78 -1.40 -2.05 -46.05
N THR A 79 -2.06 -1.60 -47.11
CA THR A 79 -2.71 -2.49 -48.09
C THR A 79 -1.83 -2.85 -49.28
N ASP A 80 -0.74 -2.11 -49.49
CA ASP A 80 0.18 -2.27 -50.62
C ASP A 80 1.64 -2.24 -50.12
N PRO A 81 2.37 -3.37 -50.16
CA PRO A 81 3.72 -3.48 -49.59
C PRO A 81 4.79 -2.72 -50.39
N ASP A 82 4.48 -2.29 -51.62
CA ASP A 82 5.42 -1.57 -52.49
C ASP A 82 5.30 -0.04 -52.34
N ARG A 83 4.36 0.45 -51.52
CA ARG A 83 4.09 1.88 -51.32
C ARG A 83 4.54 2.37 -49.95
N LEU A 84 5.84 2.27 -49.70
CA LEU A 84 6.49 2.85 -48.54
C LEU A 84 7.01 4.27 -48.83
N GLN A 85 6.81 5.18 -47.88
CA GLN A 85 7.37 6.53 -47.94
C GLN A 85 8.59 6.62 -47.02
N VAL A 86 9.69 7.21 -47.51
CA VAL A 86 10.85 7.51 -46.66
C VAL A 86 10.40 8.43 -45.51
N GLY A 87 10.77 8.08 -44.27
CA GLY A 87 10.31 8.75 -43.05
C GLY A 87 9.00 8.19 -42.48
N GLN A 88 8.37 7.21 -43.14
CA GLN A 88 7.18 6.54 -42.62
C GLN A 88 7.53 5.65 -41.43
N ARG A 89 6.84 5.84 -40.30
CA ARG A 89 6.97 5.02 -39.10
C ARG A 89 6.15 3.74 -39.27
N LEU A 90 6.80 2.59 -39.15
CA LEU A 90 6.22 1.25 -39.24
C LEU A 90 6.31 0.54 -37.90
N LEU A 91 5.19 0.44 -37.21
CA LEU A 91 5.03 -0.37 -36.01
C LEU A 91 5.35 -1.85 -36.28
N ILE A 92 6.46 -2.32 -35.72
CA ILE A 92 6.85 -3.72 -35.68
C ILE A 92 6.20 -4.38 -34.46
N PRO A 93 5.30 -5.36 -34.64
CA PRO A 93 4.81 -6.11 -33.50
C PRO A 93 5.95 -6.86 -32.79
N GLY A 94 5.97 -6.80 -31.45
CA GLY A 94 6.89 -7.58 -30.63
C GLY A 94 6.64 -9.08 -30.80
N ARG A 95 7.64 -9.93 -30.59
CA ARG A 95 7.52 -11.38 -30.83
C ARG A 95 7.32 -12.13 -29.52
N GLY A 96 6.17 -12.79 -29.36
CA GLY A 96 6.01 -13.86 -28.39
C GLY A 96 6.69 -15.14 -28.89
N THR A 97 7.37 -15.85 -27.99
CA THR A 97 7.91 -17.18 -28.30
C THR A 97 6.76 -18.06 -28.80
N PRO A 98 6.91 -18.78 -29.92
CA PRO A 98 5.91 -19.74 -30.37
C PRO A 98 5.59 -20.69 -29.22
N VAL A 99 4.31 -20.75 -28.80
CA VAL A 99 3.86 -21.87 -27.96
C VAL A 99 4.00 -23.13 -28.82
N THR A 100 4.78 -24.10 -28.34
CA THR A 100 5.10 -25.31 -29.08
C THR A 100 3.86 -26.12 -29.43
N THR A 101 3.79 -26.46 -30.72
CA THR A 101 3.24 -27.71 -31.28
C THR A 101 1.87 -28.16 -30.81
N LEU A 102 0.85 -28.00 -31.67
CA LEU A 102 -0.30 -28.91 -31.65
C LEU A 102 0.22 -30.36 -31.57
N PRO A 103 -0.46 -31.28 -30.84
CA PRO A 103 -0.01 -32.66 -30.73
C PRO A 103 0.28 -33.25 -32.12
N PRO A 104 1.32 -34.10 -32.26
CA PRO A 104 1.73 -34.62 -33.55
C PRO A 104 0.56 -35.27 -34.28
N LEU A 105 0.30 -34.81 -35.51
CA LEU A 105 -0.80 -35.28 -36.33
C LEU A 105 -0.34 -36.53 -37.09
N LYS A 106 -1.09 -37.63 -36.98
CA LYS A 106 -0.87 -38.81 -37.82
C LYS A 106 -1.61 -38.65 -39.14
N VAL A 107 -0.90 -38.77 -40.26
CA VAL A 107 -1.45 -38.71 -41.61
C VAL A 107 -1.09 -39.99 -42.35
N THR A 108 -2.07 -40.65 -42.96
CA THR A 108 -1.84 -41.86 -43.75
C THR A 108 -1.57 -41.52 -45.21
N VAL A 109 -0.47 -42.04 -45.78
CA VAL A 109 -0.11 -41.84 -47.18
C VAL A 109 -1.17 -42.43 -48.10
N GLN A 110 -1.75 -41.61 -48.98
CA GLN A 110 -2.74 -42.02 -49.96
C GLN A 110 -2.09 -42.36 -51.33
N SER A 111 -2.85 -43.04 -52.19
CA SER A 111 -2.38 -43.39 -53.54
C SER A 111 -2.03 -42.14 -54.36
N GLY A 112 -0.80 -42.06 -54.85
CA GLY A 112 -0.29 -40.93 -55.64
C GLY A 112 0.35 -39.79 -54.83
N GLU A 113 0.39 -39.89 -53.49
CA GLU A 113 1.12 -38.91 -52.66
C GLU A 113 2.62 -39.22 -52.59
N SER A 114 3.44 -38.18 -52.66
CA SER A 114 4.88 -38.23 -52.38
C SER A 114 5.19 -37.49 -51.07
N LEU A 115 6.35 -37.78 -50.47
CA LEU A 115 6.78 -37.10 -49.24
C LEU A 115 6.90 -35.57 -49.46
N SER A 116 7.22 -35.15 -50.68
CA SER A 116 7.26 -33.74 -51.07
C SER A 116 5.90 -33.06 -51.11
N ILE A 117 4.87 -33.73 -51.65
CA ILE A 117 3.49 -33.19 -51.68
C ILE A 117 2.93 -33.10 -50.26
N ILE A 118 3.20 -34.10 -49.43
CA ILE A 118 2.76 -34.12 -48.03
C ILE A 118 3.50 -33.03 -47.24
N ALA A 119 4.83 -32.93 -47.38
CA ALA A 119 5.62 -31.90 -46.71
C ALA A 119 5.16 -30.49 -47.11
N ALA A 120 4.92 -30.23 -48.40
CA ALA A 120 4.42 -28.95 -48.88
C ALA A 120 3.03 -28.61 -48.34
N ARG A 121 2.10 -29.58 -48.28
CA ARG A 121 0.76 -29.40 -47.71
C ARG A 121 0.81 -29.00 -46.23
N TYR A 122 1.80 -29.49 -45.50
CA TYR A 122 1.99 -29.20 -44.09
C TYR A 122 3.03 -28.12 -43.80
N GLU A 123 3.49 -27.39 -44.82
CA GLU A 123 4.47 -26.29 -44.72
C GLU A 123 5.78 -26.71 -44.04
N MET A 124 6.22 -27.95 -44.30
CA MET A 124 7.48 -28.50 -43.80
C MET A 124 8.44 -28.81 -44.95
N THR A 125 9.73 -28.95 -44.63
CA THR A 125 10.69 -29.50 -45.60
C THR A 125 10.57 -31.02 -45.69
N VAL A 126 10.86 -31.56 -46.86
CA VAL A 126 10.88 -33.02 -47.09
C VAL A 126 11.86 -33.71 -46.15
N SER A 127 13.01 -33.08 -45.87
CA SER A 127 14.04 -33.62 -44.96
C SER A 127 13.57 -33.67 -43.51
N ALA A 128 12.88 -32.63 -43.02
CA ALA A 128 12.34 -32.61 -41.66
C ALA A 128 11.24 -33.66 -41.48
N LEU A 129 10.34 -33.79 -42.46
CA LEU A 129 9.30 -34.80 -42.43
C LEU A 129 9.87 -36.22 -42.54
N ALA A 130 10.89 -36.43 -43.37
CA ALA A 130 11.59 -37.71 -43.50
C ALA A 130 12.28 -38.12 -42.19
N ALA A 131 13.02 -37.19 -41.57
CA ALA A 131 13.73 -37.42 -40.32
C ALA A 131 12.77 -37.75 -39.17
N ALA A 132 11.65 -37.03 -39.06
CA ALA A 132 10.62 -37.29 -38.04
C ALA A 132 9.99 -38.68 -38.13
N ASN A 133 10.03 -39.30 -39.31
CA ASN A 133 9.42 -40.59 -39.60
C ASN A 133 10.44 -41.70 -39.84
N GLY A 134 11.74 -41.43 -39.61
CA GLY A 134 12.82 -42.40 -39.84
C GLY A 134 12.93 -42.85 -41.31
N ILE A 135 12.51 -42.02 -42.26
CA ILE A 135 12.52 -42.34 -43.69
C ILE A 135 13.89 -42.01 -44.27
N THR A 136 14.61 -43.05 -44.71
CA THR A 136 15.93 -42.94 -45.33
C THR A 136 15.90 -42.65 -46.83
N ASP A 137 14.82 -43.03 -47.54
CA ASP A 137 14.60 -42.70 -48.94
C ASP A 137 13.25 -41.98 -49.13
N PRO A 138 13.26 -40.64 -49.29
CA PRO A 138 12.05 -39.83 -49.48
C PRO A 138 11.17 -40.19 -50.67
N ASN A 139 11.70 -40.96 -51.64
CA ASN A 139 10.98 -41.39 -52.84
C ASN A 139 10.31 -42.76 -52.68
N ARG A 140 10.48 -43.43 -51.54
CA ARG A 140 9.89 -44.75 -51.24
C ARG A 140 8.90 -44.67 -50.09
N LEU A 141 7.70 -44.22 -50.39
CA LEU A 141 6.55 -44.30 -49.48
C LEU A 141 5.62 -45.45 -49.88
N SER A 142 5.07 -46.14 -48.88
CA SER A 142 4.06 -47.17 -49.08
C SER A 142 2.65 -46.59 -48.86
N ILE A 143 1.71 -46.91 -49.74
CA ILE A 143 0.30 -46.53 -49.54
C ILE A 143 -0.19 -47.17 -48.24
N GLY A 144 -0.85 -46.39 -47.38
CA GLY A 144 -1.29 -46.83 -46.05
C GLY A 144 -0.24 -46.63 -44.95
N GLN A 145 0.97 -46.17 -45.27
CA GLN A 145 1.98 -45.82 -44.27
C GLN A 145 1.52 -44.62 -43.43
N GLU A 146 1.54 -44.74 -42.11
CA GLU A 146 1.32 -43.60 -41.22
C GLU A 146 2.58 -42.74 -41.14
N LEU A 147 2.42 -41.45 -41.42
CA LEU A 147 3.42 -40.42 -41.19
C LEU A 147 3.00 -39.59 -39.99
N LEU A 148 3.91 -39.48 -39.05
CA LEU A 148 3.89 -38.62 -37.90
C LEU A 148 4.33 -37.23 -38.37
N ILE A 149 3.40 -36.28 -38.43
CA ILE A 149 3.69 -34.88 -38.68
C ILE A 149 4.04 -34.27 -37.32
N PRO A 150 5.31 -33.89 -37.07
CA PRO A 150 5.66 -33.14 -35.86
C PRO A 150 4.78 -31.89 -35.77
N GLY A 151 4.30 -31.57 -34.58
CA GLY A 151 3.36 -30.47 -34.41
C GLY A 151 3.87 -29.17 -35.01
N ARG A 152 2.96 -28.40 -35.63
CA ARG A 152 3.27 -27.07 -36.14
C ARG A 152 3.56 -26.14 -34.96
N THR A 153 4.64 -25.35 -35.03
CA THR A 153 4.71 -24.13 -34.23
C THR A 153 3.49 -23.27 -34.58
N ALA A 154 2.69 -22.89 -33.58
CA ALA A 154 1.69 -21.85 -33.80
C ALA A 154 2.40 -20.62 -34.40
N PRO A 155 1.75 -19.86 -35.31
CA PRO A 155 2.33 -18.60 -35.77
C PRO A 155 2.75 -17.78 -34.55
N PRO A 156 3.94 -17.14 -34.58
CA PRO A 156 4.41 -16.33 -33.46
C PRO A 156 3.32 -15.33 -33.09
N GLN A 157 2.95 -15.31 -31.81
CA GLN A 157 2.04 -14.30 -31.28
C GLN A 157 2.80 -12.97 -31.30
N TYR A 158 2.18 -11.94 -31.85
CA TYR A 158 2.77 -10.63 -32.04
C TYR A 158 2.22 -9.72 -30.93
N SER A 159 3.08 -9.19 -30.06
CA SER A 159 2.69 -8.42 -28.88
C SER A 159 3.14 -6.97 -28.97
N PHE A 160 2.20 -6.05 -28.72
CA PHE A 160 2.48 -4.64 -28.53
C PHE A 160 2.67 -4.26 -27.05
N ASP A 161 2.95 -5.26 -26.22
CA ASP A 161 3.00 -5.14 -24.77
C ASP A 161 4.46 -5.18 -24.28
N TYR A 162 4.91 -4.12 -23.58
CA TYR A 162 6.17 -4.11 -22.82
C TYR A 162 6.14 -5.05 -21.61
N GLY A 163 5.04 -5.78 -21.44
CA GLY A 163 4.72 -6.55 -20.25
C GLY A 163 3.92 -5.68 -19.28
N PRO A 164 3.68 -6.18 -18.06
CA PRO A 164 2.94 -5.39 -17.08
C PRO A 164 3.67 -4.10 -16.75
N VAL A 165 2.90 -3.07 -16.38
CA VAL A 165 3.43 -1.91 -15.66
C VAL A 165 3.92 -2.41 -14.31
N ARG A 166 5.24 -2.55 -14.16
CA ARG A 166 5.84 -3.01 -12.91
C ARG A 166 6.01 -1.84 -11.98
N VAL A 167 5.48 -1.98 -10.77
CA VAL A 167 5.59 -0.99 -9.70
C VAL A 167 6.40 -1.58 -8.57
N ASP A 168 7.59 -1.05 -8.36
CA ASP A 168 8.47 -1.42 -7.24
C ASP A 168 8.36 -0.33 -6.19
N GLY A 169 7.97 -0.69 -4.97
CA GLY A 169 7.63 0.29 -3.93
C GLY A 169 8.14 -0.05 -2.54
N GLY A 170 8.11 0.97 -1.70
CA GLY A 170 8.56 0.94 -0.31
C GLY A 170 7.43 1.17 0.67
N GLY A 171 7.49 0.49 1.82
CA GLY A 171 6.59 0.70 2.95
C GLY A 171 5.10 0.41 2.71
N TRP A 172 4.30 0.65 3.75
CA TRP A 172 2.85 0.52 3.71
C TRP A 172 2.19 1.58 4.58
N GLY A 173 1.57 2.56 3.93
CA GLY A 173 0.81 3.63 4.55
C GLY A 173 1.16 4.99 3.95
N HIS A 174 0.90 6.04 4.71
CA HIS A 174 1.15 7.42 4.31
C HIS A 174 2.53 7.95 4.74
N GLY A 175 3.28 7.21 5.58
CA GLY A 175 4.62 7.59 6.02
C GLY A 175 4.66 8.84 6.92
N ARG A 176 3.53 9.24 7.53
CA ARG A 176 3.50 10.35 8.50
C ARG A 176 3.67 9.77 9.91
N GLY A 177 4.58 10.34 10.68
CA GLY A 177 4.86 9.89 12.05
C GLY A 177 5.40 8.46 12.08
N MET A 178 5.06 7.72 13.12
CA MET A 178 5.70 6.43 13.45
C MET A 178 5.42 5.33 12.43
N GLY A 179 6.49 4.61 12.03
CA GLY A 179 6.40 3.28 11.41
C GLY A 179 6.27 2.19 12.48
N GLN A 180 5.29 1.29 12.36
CA GLN A 180 5.09 0.20 13.34
C GLN A 180 6.25 -0.80 13.31
N TYR A 181 6.66 -1.24 12.12
CA TYR A 181 7.85 -2.08 11.97
C TYR A 181 9.12 -1.32 12.35
N GLY A 182 9.22 -0.05 11.96
CA GLY A 182 10.26 0.89 12.39
C GLY A 182 10.48 0.93 13.90
N SER A 183 9.42 1.20 14.64
CA SER A 183 9.43 1.20 16.11
C SER A 183 9.82 -0.17 16.70
N LEU A 184 9.48 -1.28 16.04
CA LEU A 184 9.90 -2.61 16.48
C LEU A 184 11.40 -2.82 16.25
N GLY A 185 11.93 -2.45 15.08
CA GLY A 185 13.35 -2.56 14.77
C GLY A 185 14.22 -1.74 15.72
N TYR A 186 13.85 -0.48 15.95
CA TYR A 186 14.55 0.34 16.94
C TYR A 186 14.52 -0.27 18.35
N ALA A 187 13.41 -0.85 18.76
CA ALA A 187 13.30 -1.49 20.08
C ALA A 187 14.13 -2.79 20.16
N VAL A 188 14.03 -3.67 19.16
CA VAL A 188 14.55 -5.04 19.21
C VAL A 188 16.00 -5.13 18.74
N ASP A 189 16.33 -4.48 17.63
CA ASP A 189 17.63 -4.61 16.98
C ASP A 189 18.61 -3.54 17.48
N GLU A 190 18.12 -2.33 17.78
CA GLU A 190 18.96 -1.23 18.26
C GLU A 190 18.86 -0.95 19.77
N GLY A 191 17.87 -1.53 20.46
CA GLY A 191 17.70 -1.38 21.91
C GLY A 191 17.26 0.02 22.37
N TRP A 192 16.59 0.78 21.50
CA TRP A 192 16.11 2.12 21.84
C TRP A 192 15.02 2.08 22.90
N SER A 193 15.00 3.13 23.73
CA SER A 193 13.92 3.34 24.69
C SER A 193 12.65 3.86 24.01
N ARG A 194 11.48 3.67 24.65
CA ARG A 194 10.20 4.21 24.18
C ARG A 194 10.30 5.70 23.87
N ASP A 195 10.87 6.47 24.79
CA ASP A 195 10.92 7.93 24.68
C ASP A 195 11.85 8.35 23.52
N ALA A 196 12.97 7.64 23.30
CA ALA A 196 13.83 7.87 22.15
C ALA A 196 13.13 7.61 20.80
N ILE A 197 12.34 6.53 20.72
CA ILE A 197 11.56 6.21 19.52
C ILE A 197 10.47 7.27 19.28
N LEU A 198 9.76 7.69 20.34
CA LEU A 198 8.75 8.75 20.24
C LEU A 198 9.37 10.10 19.82
N ASP A 199 10.51 10.47 20.38
CA ASP A 199 11.20 11.72 20.05
C ASP A 199 11.73 11.72 18.61
N HIS A 200 12.13 10.55 18.10
CA HIS A 200 12.57 10.38 16.73
C HIS A 200 11.44 10.60 15.71
N TYR A 201 10.29 9.93 15.88
CA TYR A 201 9.18 10.04 14.92
C TYR A 201 8.34 11.31 15.10
N TYR A 202 8.24 11.84 16.32
CA TYR A 202 7.39 12.98 16.65
C TYR A 202 8.23 14.20 17.05
N GLY A 203 9.31 14.45 16.30
CA GLY A 203 10.19 15.60 16.50
C GLY A 203 9.42 16.92 16.57
N GLY A 204 9.85 17.83 17.45
CA GLY A 204 9.14 19.09 17.72
C GLY A 204 8.03 18.99 18.78
N THR A 205 7.72 17.77 19.26
CA THR A 205 6.84 17.57 20.43
C THR A 205 7.64 17.23 21.68
N THR A 206 6.99 17.30 22.84
CA THR A 206 7.54 16.82 24.13
C THR A 206 6.58 15.82 24.79
N PRO A 207 7.04 14.97 25.73
CA PRO A 207 6.15 14.13 26.52
C PRO A 207 5.23 14.97 27.41
N GLY A 208 3.94 14.61 27.45
CA GLY A 208 2.93 15.16 28.35
C GLY A 208 2.18 14.06 29.10
N VAL A 209 1.49 14.43 30.18
CA VAL A 209 0.63 13.52 30.94
C VAL A 209 -0.77 14.12 31.04
N VAL A 210 -1.79 13.34 30.65
CA VAL A 210 -3.21 13.72 30.72
C VAL A 210 -3.98 12.76 31.63
N PRO A 211 -5.07 13.22 32.27
CA PRO A 211 -5.95 12.32 33.02
C PRO A 211 -6.67 11.33 32.10
N ASP A 212 -7.13 10.21 32.66
CA ASP A 212 -7.99 9.26 31.97
C ASP A 212 -9.38 9.86 31.76
N VAL A 213 -9.61 10.40 30.57
CA VAL A 213 -10.87 11.06 30.16
C VAL A 213 -11.74 10.14 29.32
N GLU A 214 -13.05 10.38 29.32
CA GLU A 214 -13.96 9.70 28.40
C GLU A 214 -13.90 10.30 26.99
N ILE A 215 -13.96 9.44 25.98
CA ILE A 215 -14.05 9.82 24.57
C ILE A 215 -15.26 9.14 23.92
N GLY A 216 -15.88 9.84 22.96
CA GLY A 216 -16.92 9.28 22.11
C GLY A 216 -16.36 8.68 20.83
N VAL A 217 -16.68 7.42 20.56
CA VAL A 217 -16.31 6.68 19.34
C VAL A 217 -17.57 6.37 18.54
N ARG A 218 -17.73 6.99 17.37
CA ARG A 218 -18.84 6.71 16.47
C ARG A 218 -18.70 5.31 15.87
N LEU A 219 -19.73 4.48 16.00
CA LEU A 219 -19.78 3.14 15.41
C LEU A 219 -20.37 3.21 14.00
N LEU A 220 -19.53 3.31 12.97
CA LEU A 220 -19.95 3.62 11.59
C LEU A 220 -20.88 2.54 11.01
N GLY A 221 -20.64 1.27 11.34
CA GLY A 221 -21.52 0.16 10.91
C GLY A 221 -22.97 0.25 11.42
N ARG A 222 -23.22 1.16 12.37
CA ARG A 222 -24.53 1.40 13.01
C ARG A 222 -25.23 2.67 12.56
N ASP A 223 -24.66 3.41 11.62
CA ASP A 223 -25.25 4.64 11.11
C ASP A 223 -26.66 4.41 10.54
N GLY A 224 -27.62 5.24 10.98
CA GLY A 224 -29.02 5.18 10.51
C GLY A 224 -29.83 4.00 11.05
N LYS A 225 -29.24 3.18 11.94
CA LYS A 225 -29.90 2.01 12.53
C LYS A 225 -30.29 2.30 13.98
N THR A 226 -31.32 1.59 14.46
CA THR A 226 -31.68 1.61 15.89
C THR A 226 -30.53 1.07 16.74
N THR A 227 -30.34 1.66 17.91
CA THR A 227 -29.33 1.25 18.90
C THR A 227 -29.95 0.19 19.79
N THR A 228 -29.57 -1.08 19.60
CA THR A 228 -30.03 -2.20 20.43
C THR A 228 -28.86 -2.69 21.28
N VAL A 229 -29.05 -2.76 22.60
CA VAL A 229 -28.01 -3.10 23.56
C VAL A 229 -28.51 -4.20 24.48
N HIS A 230 -27.67 -5.22 24.68
CA HIS A 230 -27.92 -6.37 25.55
C HIS A 230 -26.85 -6.47 26.64
N VAL A 231 -27.16 -7.10 27.77
CA VAL A 231 -26.21 -7.53 28.80
C VAL A 231 -26.57 -8.95 29.24
N ASP A 232 -25.58 -9.83 29.47
CA ASP A 232 -25.85 -11.24 29.82
C ASP A 232 -26.24 -11.39 31.29
N ASP A 233 -25.60 -10.62 32.16
CA ASP A 233 -25.81 -10.60 33.60
C ASP A 233 -25.93 -9.14 34.07
N GLY A 234 -27.13 -8.71 34.43
CA GLY A 234 -27.37 -7.35 34.92
C GLY A 234 -28.64 -6.74 34.35
N LEU A 235 -28.95 -5.53 34.80
CA LEU A 235 -30.04 -4.73 34.26
C LEU A 235 -29.47 -3.59 33.42
N LEU A 236 -30.33 -2.92 32.67
CA LEU A 236 -29.95 -1.75 31.90
C LEU A 236 -30.62 -0.50 32.49
N ALA A 237 -29.94 0.62 32.42
CA ALA A 237 -30.50 1.92 32.75
C ALA A 237 -30.35 2.87 31.55
N VAL A 238 -31.38 3.68 31.31
CA VAL A 238 -31.43 4.66 30.22
C VAL A 238 -31.64 6.07 30.75
N ALA A 239 -31.04 7.05 30.10
CA ALA A 239 -31.19 8.47 30.46
C ALA A 239 -31.06 9.38 29.24
N GLY A 240 -31.58 10.61 29.31
CA GLY A 240 -31.20 11.69 28.39
C GLY A 240 -29.74 12.13 28.62
N GLN A 241 -29.25 13.08 27.82
CA GLN A 241 -27.90 13.66 27.96
C GLN A 241 -27.70 14.22 29.36
N THR A 242 -28.73 14.93 29.83
CA THR A 242 -28.88 15.40 31.20
C THR A 242 -30.07 14.71 31.87
N GLY A 243 -30.09 14.67 33.20
CA GLY A 243 -31.19 14.11 33.98
C GLY A 243 -30.92 12.73 34.57
N GLY A 244 -31.89 12.24 35.34
CA GLY A 244 -31.78 11.01 36.11
C GLY A 244 -31.91 9.74 35.25
N TRP A 245 -31.38 8.64 35.79
CA TRP A 245 -31.47 7.33 35.18
C TRP A 245 -32.85 6.70 35.38
N THR A 246 -33.34 6.00 34.36
CA THR A 246 -34.52 5.15 34.42
C THR A 246 -34.06 3.69 34.31
N LEU A 247 -34.34 2.89 35.34
CA LEU A 247 -34.07 1.46 35.32
C LEU A 247 -34.99 0.75 34.34
N ILE A 248 -34.42 -0.16 33.56
CA ILE A 248 -35.14 -1.05 32.66
C ILE A 248 -35.01 -2.48 33.19
N ASP A 249 -36.14 -3.08 33.54
CA ASP A 249 -36.24 -4.45 34.04
C ASP A 249 -36.26 -5.46 32.88
N ALA A 250 -35.20 -5.41 32.05
CA ALA A 250 -34.98 -6.30 30.91
C ALA A 250 -33.51 -6.35 30.50
N ASP A 251 -33.10 -7.48 29.94
CA ASP A 251 -31.71 -7.74 29.54
C ASP A 251 -31.35 -7.06 28.21
N THR A 252 -32.33 -6.58 27.44
CA THR A 252 -32.12 -5.90 26.16
C THR A 252 -33.00 -4.66 26.02
N VAL A 253 -32.38 -3.55 25.60
CA VAL A 253 -33.08 -2.32 25.18
C VAL A 253 -32.88 -2.04 23.71
N ARG A 254 -33.90 -1.48 23.05
CA ARG A 254 -33.82 -0.92 21.70
C ARG A 254 -34.26 0.53 21.73
N VAL A 255 -33.34 1.42 21.41
CA VAL A 255 -33.55 2.87 21.33
C VAL A 255 -33.70 3.29 19.88
N THR A 256 -34.81 3.95 19.57
CA THR A 256 -35.19 4.37 18.21
C THR A 256 -35.55 5.85 18.19
N LEU A 257 -34.92 6.61 17.30
CA LEU A 257 -35.25 8.01 17.03
C LEU A 257 -36.68 8.12 16.52
N ASP A 258 -37.47 8.99 17.16
CA ASP A 258 -38.90 9.17 16.92
C ASP A 258 -39.14 10.45 16.10
N GLY A 259 -39.11 10.31 14.78
CA GLY A 259 -39.28 11.42 13.85
C GLY A 259 -38.01 12.27 13.68
N GLU A 260 -38.20 13.56 13.40
CA GLU A 260 -37.13 14.54 13.15
C GLU A 260 -36.97 15.52 14.32
N ILE A 261 -37.16 15.05 15.55
CA ILE A 261 -36.94 15.81 16.78
C ILE A 261 -36.02 15.04 17.72
N ASP A 262 -35.51 15.71 18.75
CA ASP A 262 -34.61 15.12 19.75
C ASP A 262 -35.41 14.25 20.73
N ARG A 263 -35.97 13.16 20.21
CA ARG A 263 -36.90 12.27 20.91
C ARG A 263 -36.63 10.83 20.55
N TYR A 264 -36.51 9.97 21.57
CA TYR A 264 -36.26 8.56 21.41
C TYR A 264 -37.30 7.73 22.13
N ARG A 265 -37.74 6.64 21.50
CA ARG A 265 -38.57 5.60 22.12
C ARG A 265 -37.69 4.41 22.53
N VAL A 266 -37.97 3.86 23.71
CA VAL A 266 -37.28 2.69 24.23
C VAL A 266 -38.22 1.48 24.20
N ALA A 267 -37.78 0.40 23.56
CA ALA A 267 -38.42 -0.90 23.61
C ALA A 267 -37.54 -1.91 24.35
N VAL A 268 -38.15 -2.96 24.91
CA VAL A 268 -37.47 -3.98 25.71
C VAL A 268 -37.66 -5.38 25.13
N GLY A 269 -36.66 -6.23 25.34
CA GLY A 269 -36.68 -7.63 24.93
C GLY A 269 -35.72 -8.48 25.76
N SER A 270 -35.66 -9.78 25.47
CA SER A 270 -34.79 -10.75 26.16
C SER A 270 -33.55 -11.15 25.36
N SER A 271 -33.41 -10.67 24.13
CA SER A 271 -32.23 -10.94 23.29
C SER A 271 -32.10 -9.93 22.15
N CYS A 272 -30.94 -9.90 21.49
CA CYS A 272 -30.72 -9.12 20.28
C CYS A 272 -31.73 -9.39 19.15
N GLY A 273 -32.29 -10.61 19.08
CA GLY A 273 -33.28 -11.00 18.07
C GLY A 273 -34.71 -10.55 18.36
N GLY A 274 -35.01 -10.17 19.60
CA GLY A 274 -36.37 -9.89 20.06
C GLY A 274 -37.16 -11.16 20.43
N PRO A 275 -38.51 -11.10 20.46
CA PRO A 275 -39.36 -9.95 20.11
C PRO A 275 -39.17 -8.75 21.05
N PHE A 276 -39.56 -7.56 20.58
CA PHE A 276 -39.48 -6.31 21.36
C PHE A 276 -40.89 -5.80 21.69
N SER A 277 -41.05 -5.30 22.90
CA SER A 277 -42.28 -4.65 23.38
C SER A 277 -41.99 -3.21 23.78
N ASP A 278 -42.97 -2.33 23.59
CA ASP A 278 -42.85 -0.93 24.00
C ASP A 278 -42.75 -0.85 25.53
N SER A 279 -41.73 -0.14 26.03
CA SER A 279 -41.57 0.09 27.47
C SER A 279 -42.41 1.26 27.98
N GLY A 280 -42.92 2.10 27.06
CA GLY A 280 -43.55 3.38 27.38
C GLY A 280 -42.55 4.49 27.73
N VAL A 281 -41.25 4.19 27.81
CA VAL A 281 -40.21 5.18 28.08
C VAL A 281 -39.91 5.99 26.82
N VAL A 282 -40.02 7.31 26.95
CA VAL A 282 -39.69 8.30 25.92
C VAL A 282 -38.65 9.25 26.50
N ILE A 283 -37.57 9.48 25.76
CA ILE A 283 -36.46 10.36 26.16
C ILE A 283 -36.41 11.53 25.19
N GLU A 284 -36.70 12.73 25.68
CA GLU A 284 -36.61 13.98 24.91
C GLU A 284 -35.25 14.64 25.19
N SER A 285 -34.27 14.31 24.36
CA SER A 285 -32.87 14.74 24.48
C SER A 285 -32.13 14.44 23.17
N PRO A 286 -31.14 15.26 22.76
CA PRO A 286 -30.33 15.00 21.56
C PRO A 286 -29.50 13.71 21.66
N VAL A 287 -29.27 13.23 22.89
CA VAL A 287 -28.58 11.98 23.19
C VAL A 287 -29.40 11.13 24.18
N THR A 288 -29.49 9.83 23.92
CA THR A 288 -29.92 8.82 24.89
C THR A 288 -28.72 7.96 25.31
N ARG A 289 -28.50 7.84 26.62
CA ARG A 289 -27.41 7.08 27.26
C ARG A 289 -27.92 5.72 27.74
N ILE A 290 -27.09 4.69 27.66
CA ILE A 290 -27.38 3.32 28.08
C ILE A 290 -26.18 2.78 28.88
N ARG A 291 -26.40 2.41 30.13
CA ARG A 291 -25.40 1.78 31.02
C ARG A 291 -25.96 0.53 31.69
N VAL A 292 -25.05 -0.30 32.22
CA VAL A 292 -25.41 -1.44 33.08
C VAL A 292 -25.80 -0.93 34.47
N ALA A 293 -26.79 -1.56 35.06
CA ALA A 293 -27.29 -1.27 36.39
C ALA A 293 -27.55 -2.56 37.17
N ARG A 294 -27.65 -2.43 38.50
CA ARG A 294 -28.06 -3.51 39.40
C ARG A 294 -29.01 -2.97 40.47
N LEU A 295 -29.88 -3.84 40.97
CA LEU A 295 -30.70 -3.52 42.14
C LEU A 295 -29.85 -3.54 43.41
N VAL A 296 -30.06 -2.55 44.28
CA VAL A 296 -29.47 -2.53 45.62
C VAL A 296 -30.36 -3.39 46.53
N ALA A 297 -29.80 -4.46 47.10
CA ALA A 297 -30.53 -5.26 48.07
C ALA A 297 -30.88 -4.40 49.30
N ARG A 298 -32.14 -4.40 49.73
CA ARG A 298 -32.53 -3.74 50.99
C ARG A 298 -31.81 -4.45 52.13
N GLU A 299 -30.89 -3.75 52.81
CA GLU A 299 -30.41 -4.22 54.11
C GLU A 299 -31.63 -4.31 55.05
N ALA A 300 -32.01 -5.52 55.41
CA ALA A 300 -32.96 -5.74 56.48
C ALA A 300 -32.29 -5.25 57.78
N SER A 301 -32.73 -4.09 58.27
CA SER A 301 -32.43 -3.48 59.59
C SER A 301 -31.74 -4.45 60.56
N ARG A 302 -30.41 -4.52 60.52
CA ARG A 302 -29.64 -5.25 61.53
C ARG A 302 -29.46 -4.30 62.71
N LYS A 303 -30.21 -4.59 63.78
CA LYS A 303 -30.06 -4.00 65.11
C LYS A 303 -28.56 -4.01 65.50
N PRO A 304 -28.01 -2.94 66.10
CA PRO A 304 -26.58 -2.89 66.41
C PRO A 304 -26.27 -3.96 67.47
N MET A 305 -25.42 -4.93 67.11
CA MET A 305 -24.83 -5.86 68.06
C MET A 305 -23.35 -5.52 68.18
N MET A 306 -22.94 -5.36 69.44
CA MET A 306 -21.63 -4.90 69.88
C MET A 306 -20.47 -5.79 69.39
N HIS A 307 -19.29 -5.18 69.38
CA HIS A 307 -17.96 -5.72 69.09
C HIS A 307 -17.73 -7.21 69.35
N GLU A 308 -16.99 -7.83 68.44
CA GLU A 308 -15.84 -8.64 68.84
C GLU A 308 -14.72 -8.52 67.80
N THR A 309 -13.57 -8.05 68.28
CA THR A 309 -12.33 -7.84 67.53
C THR A 309 -11.67 -9.20 67.29
N SER A 310 -11.42 -9.54 66.02
CA SER A 310 -10.57 -10.70 65.68
C SER A 310 -9.46 -10.25 64.73
N THR A 311 -8.27 -10.14 65.29
CA THR A 311 -6.99 -9.86 64.64
C THR A 311 -6.45 -11.08 63.92
N ILE A 312 -6.09 -10.95 62.63
CA ILE A 312 -5.18 -11.86 61.90
C ILE A 312 -4.20 -10.98 61.08
N PRO A 313 -2.90 -11.34 61.00
CA PRO A 313 -1.80 -10.37 60.90
C PRO A 313 -1.41 -9.97 59.47
N ALA A 314 -0.80 -8.78 59.38
CA ALA A 314 -0.21 -8.21 58.18
C ALA A 314 1.03 -8.99 57.70
N VAL A 315 1.12 -9.17 56.38
CA VAL A 315 2.31 -9.67 55.66
C VAL A 315 3.19 -8.45 55.34
N PRO A 316 4.53 -8.50 55.49
CA PRO A 316 5.37 -7.31 55.37
C PRO A 316 5.55 -6.89 53.90
N SER A 317 5.31 -5.60 53.64
CA SER A 317 5.70 -4.92 52.41
C SER A 317 7.19 -4.58 52.48
N ILE A 318 7.97 -5.02 51.51
CA ILE A 318 9.37 -4.60 51.33
C ILE A 318 9.35 -3.27 50.57
N THR A 319 9.76 -2.19 51.22
CA THR A 319 10.06 -0.91 50.59
C THR A 319 11.47 -0.97 49.99
N VAL A 320 11.57 -0.91 48.67
CA VAL A 320 12.84 -0.60 47.98
C VAL A 320 12.87 0.90 47.75
N VAL A 321 13.84 1.57 48.35
CA VAL A 321 14.15 2.99 48.08
C VAL A 321 15.02 3.02 46.83
N ILE A 322 14.55 3.69 45.78
CA ILE A 322 15.38 4.10 44.64
C ILE A 322 15.51 5.62 44.73
N GLU A 323 16.74 6.11 44.78
CA GLU A 323 17.07 7.53 44.87
C GLU A 323 16.69 8.27 43.58
N ASP A 324 16.14 9.48 43.75
CA ASP A 324 15.66 10.38 42.70
C ASP A 324 16.75 10.75 41.69
N VAL A 325 16.38 10.72 40.40
CA VAL A 325 16.96 11.61 39.38
C VAL A 325 15.85 12.57 38.97
N ALA A 326 16.07 13.86 39.21
CA ALA A 326 15.11 14.92 38.92
C ALA A 326 14.96 15.13 37.41
N THR A 327 13.76 14.88 36.89
CA THR A 327 13.28 15.42 35.63
C THR A 327 12.09 16.32 35.91
N THR A 328 12.21 17.58 35.51
CA THR A 328 11.20 18.62 35.73
C THR A 328 9.97 18.34 34.86
N THR A 329 8.88 17.88 35.47
CA THR A 329 7.59 17.65 34.79
C THR A 329 6.69 18.88 34.96
N THR A 330 6.25 19.47 33.85
CA THR A 330 5.27 20.57 33.85
C THR A 330 3.87 19.98 33.75
N VAL A 331 3.05 20.16 34.79
CA VAL A 331 1.62 19.86 34.78
C VAL A 331 0.90 21.10 34.25
N VAL A 332 0.24 21.01 33.09
CA VAL A 332 -0.51 22.14 32.51
C VAL A 332 -1.98 22.04 32.92
N SER A 333 -2.47 23.07 33.60
CA SER A 333 -3.91 23.37 33.74
C SER A 333 -4.32 24.33 32.62
N GLY A 334 -5.46 24.06 31.98
CA GLY A 334 -5.88 24.71 30.75
C GLY A 334 -6.08 26.22 30.85
N SER A 335 -5.79 26.92 29.74
CA SER A 335 -6.27 28.26 29.48
C SER A 335 -6.42 28.49 27.96
N SER A 336 -7.51 29.19 27.63
CA SER A 336 -8.02 29.58 26.32
C SER A 336 -7.13 30.58 25.56
N VAL A 337 -7.15 30.49 24.22
CA VAL A 337 -6.49 31.41 23.25
C VAL A 337 -7.39 31.56 22.00
N PRO A 338 -7.42 32.73 21.32
CA PRO A 338 -8.59 33.26 20.60
C PRO A 338 -8.64 32.91 19.11
N GLU A 339 -9.86 32.98 18.57
CA GLU A 339 -10.16 32.84 17.13
C GLU A 339 -9.71 34.08 16.34
N ASP A 340 -8.96 33.87 15.27
CA ASP A 340 -8.80 34.83 14.17
C ASP A 340 -9.08 34.11 12.83
N HIS A 341 -9.84 34.80 11.98
CA HIS A 341 -10.42 34.29 10.73
C HIS A 341 -10.10 35.29 9.61
N PRO A 342 -9.77 34.84 8.38
CA PRO A 342 -9.89 35.69 7.20
C PRO A 342 -10.98 35.21 6.20
N ASP A 343 -11.90 36.16 5.94
CA ASP A 343 -12.53 36.59 4.67
C ASP A 343 -13.37 35.67 3.75
N HIS A 344 -14.70 35.88 3.85
CA HIS A 344 -15.71 36.35 2.85
C HIS A 344 -15.56 36.14 1.31
N PRO A 345 -16.65 36.12 0.48
CA PRO A 345 -17.82 37.05 0.48
C PRO A 345 -19.21 36.34 0.25
N SER A 346 -20.44 36.89 0.30
CA SER A 346 -21.03 38.23 0.10
C SER A 346 -22.49 38.31 0.63
N ASN A 347 -22.80 39.43 1.30
CA ASN A 347 -23.98 40.33 1.21
C ASN A 347 -25.45 39.81 1.20
N THR A 348 -26.25 40.11 2.24
CA THR A 348 -27.32 41.18 2.25
C THR A 348 -28.07 41.20 3.59
N GLY A 349 -28.42 42.41 4.04
CA GLY A 349 -28.72 42.75 5.44
C GLY A 349 -30.12 42.45 6.00
N GLY A 350 -30.21 42.64 7.32
CA GLY A 350 -31.45 42.60 8.10
C GLY A 350 -31.15 42.67 9.61
N THR A 351 -31.13 43.87 10.17
CA THR A 351 -31.07 44.15 11.62
C THR A 351 -32.30 43.59 12.34
N THR A 352 -32.08 42.68 13.30
CA THR A 352 -32.94 42.54 14.49
C THR A 352 -32.12 42.02 15.67
N SER A 353 -32.22 42.74 16.78
CA SER A 353 -31.62 42.46 18.08
C SER A 353 -32.28 41.22 18.72
N THR A 354 -31.48 40.22 19.09
CA THR A 354 -31.83 39.20 20.10
C THR A 354 -30.59 38.80 20.88
N THR A 355 -30.71 38.93 22.20
CA THR A 355 -29.77 38.53 23.25
C THR A 355 -29.25 37.09 23.09
N PRO A 356 -27.97 36.78 23.39
CA PRO A 356 -27.47 35.39 23.33
C PRO A 356 -28.00 34.57 24.52
N PRO A 357 -28.41 33.30 24.33
CA PRO A 357 -28.57 32.35 25.43
C PRO A 357 -27.19 31.87 25.91
N GLY A 358 -27.05 31.76 27.23
CA GLY A 358 -25.80 31.51 27.93
C GLY A 358 -25.14 30.16 27.62
N GLU A 359 -23.81 30.18 27.74
CA GLU A 359 -22.92 29.02 27.81
C GLU A 359 -23.41 27.99 28.84
N PRO A 360 -23.38 26.67 28.54
CA PRO A 360 -23.44 25.66 29.57
C PRO A 360 -22.07 25.58 30.27
N SER A 361 -22.07 25.96 31.55
CA SER A 361 -20.97 25.89 32.49
C SER A 361 -20.50 24.46 32.77
N ASP A 362 -19.17 24.30 32.80
CA ASP A 362 -18.35 23.38 33.60
C ASP A 362 -18.86 21.95 33.85
N GLU A 363 -18.27 20.99 33.13
CA GLU A 363 -18.24 19.58 33.54
C GLU A 363 -17.28 19.41 34.72
N SER A 364 -17.83 19.00 35.86
CA SER A 364 -17.06 18.63 37.04
C SER A 364 -16.20 17.40 36.75
N THR A 365 -14.90 17.53 36.98
CA THR A 365 -14.04 16.42 37.42
C THR A 365 -14.62 15.82 38.71
N ASP A 366 -15.32 14.69 38.61
CA ASP A 366 -15.56 13.83 39.77
C ASP A 366 -15.25 12.38 39.41
N GLY A 367 -14.33 11.80 40.18
CA GLY A 367 -13.95 10.41 40.08
C GLY A 367 -15.00 9.52 40.73
N GLY A 368 -15.54 8.57 39.96
CA GLY A 368 -16.02 7.30 40.52
C GLY A 368 -17.21 7.34 41.48
N THR A 369 -18.18 8.24 41.30
CA THR A 369 -19.46 8.16 42.03
C THR A 369 -20.46 7.32 41.24
N THR A 370 -20.79 6.12 41.73
CA THR A 370 -21.86 5.31 41.16
C THR A 370 -23.20 6.02 41.33
N ALA A 371 -23.85 6.32 40.19
CA ALA A 371 -25.12 7.02 40.20
C ALA A 371 -26.24 6.09 40.70
N THR A 372 -26.88 6.44 41.81
CA THR A 372 -28.03 5.69 42.34
C THR A 372 -29.34 6.30 41.87
N GLY A 373 -30.33 5.47 41.55
CA GLY A 373 -31.68 5.89 41.22
C GLY A 373 -32.73 5.10 42.00
N THR A 374 -33.98 5.55 41.92
CA THR A 374 -35.13 4.80 42.44
C THR A 374 -36.13 4.62 41.30
N ASP A 375 -36.53 3.39 41.03
CA ASP A 375 -37.52 3.11 39.99
C ASP A 375 -38.95 3.46 40.44
N ALA A 376 -39.91 3.39 39.52
CA ALA A 376 -41.31 3.72 39.81
C ALA A 376 -41.97 2.83 40.88
N SER A 377 -41.38 1.67 41.19
CA SER A 377 -41.84 0.74 42.23
C SER A 377 -41.18 0.99 43.59
N GLY A 378 -40.30 1.99 43.69
CA GLY A 378 -39.56 2.31 44.92
C GLY A 378 -38.35 1.41 45.17
N ARG A 379 -37.87 0.66 44.16
CA ARG A 379 -36.62 -0.10 44.24
C ARG A 379 -35.44 0.82 43.94
N THR A 380 -34.43 0.78 44.80
CA THR A 380 -33.17 1.49 44.58
C THR A 380 -32.28 0.67 43.66
N PHE A 381 -31.65 1.32 42.70
CA PHE A 381 -30.67 0.72 41.80
C PHE A 381 -29.42 1.58 41.73
N GLU A 382 -28.33 0.94 41.33
CA GLU A 382 -27.03 1.56 41.12
C GLU A 382 -26.66 1.38 39.64
N VAL A 383 -26.26 2.47 39.00
CA VAL A 383 -25.66 2.45 37.66
C VAL A 383 -24.17 2.20 37.82
N LEU A 384 -23.68 1.16 37.14
CA LEU A 384 -22.33 0.66 37.31
C LEU A 384 -21.34 1.45 36.45
N GLU A 385 -20.14 1.64 37.01
CA GLU A 385 -18.98 2.07 36.23
C GLU A 385 -18.52 0.90 35.35
N ALA A 386 -18.88 0.97 34.07
CA ALA A 386 -18.73 -0.13 33.12
C ALA A 386 -17.28 -0.37 32.61
N SER A 387 -16.31 0.38 33.13
CA SER A 387 -14.91 0.32 32.70
C SER A 387 -14.24 -1.00 33.08
N ASP A 388 -14.52 -1.53 34.27
CA ASP A 388 -13.85 -2.72 34.83
C ASP A 388 -14.78 -3.91 35.10
N LEU A 389 -16.00 -3.87 34.52
CA LEU A 389 -16.97 -4.94 34.68
C LEU A 389 -16.47 -6.26 34.02
N PRO A 390 -16.87 -7.43 34.56
CA PRO A 390 -16.63 -8.70 33.89
C PRO A 390 -17.36 -8.76 32.54
N LEU A 391 -16.96 -9.69 31.67
CA LEU A 391 -17.49 -9.78 30.30
C LEU A 391 -19.02 -9.98 30.28
N SER A 392 -19.56 -10.77 31.21
CA SER A 392 -21.02 -11.00 31.33
C SER A 392 -21.81 -9.73 31.63
N GLN A 393 -21.16 -8.72 32.21
CA GLN A 393 -21.74 -7.43 32.56
C GLN A 393 -21.27 -6.31 31.60
N THR A 394 -20.74 -6.65 30.43
CA THR A 394 -20.30 -5.69 29.41
C THR A 394 -21.41 -5.48 28.37
N LEU A 395 -21.60 -4.23 27.92
CA LEU A 395 -22.68 -3.88 26.99
C LEU A 395 -22.45 -4.50 25.61
N GLN A 396 -23.42 -5.26 25.12
CA GLN A 396 -23.41 -5.85 23.79
C GLN A 396 -24.22 -4.99 22.82
N VAL A 397 -23.58 -4.33 21.87
CA VAL A 397 -24.29 -3.68 20.76
C VAL A 397 -24.70 -4.74 19.75
N CYS A 398 -26.01 -4.92 19.57
CA CYS A 398 -26.55 -5.91 18.65
C CYS A 398 -26.42 -5.45 17.19
N GLU A 399 -25.83 -6.30 16.36
CA GLU A 399 -25.61 -6.07 14.93
C GLU A 399 -26.51 -6.93 14.04
N GLY A 400 -27.35 -7.74 14.67
CA GLY A 400 -28.34 -8.63 14.09
C GLY A 400 -28.86 -9.55 15.18
N ALA A 401 -29.65 -10.57 14.84
CA ALA A 401 -30.16 -11.51 15.83
C ALA A 401 -29.05 -12.36 16.48
N ASN A 402 -28.00 -12.68 15.72
CA ASN A 402 -26.91 -13.58 16.12
C ASN A 402 -25.52 -12.92 15.98
N SER A 403 -25.43 -11.59 16.07
CA SER A 403 -24.18 -10.85 15.94
C SER A 403 -24.17 -9.71 16.94
N SER A 404 -23.10 -9.60 17.72
CA SER A 404 -22.93 -8.53 18.70
C SER A 404 -21.45 -8.25 18.94
N THR A 405 -21.18 -7.02 19.38
CA THR A 405 -19.86 -6.57 19.80
C THR A 405 -19.97 -5.99 21.21
N TRP A 406 -19.08 -6.40 22.10
CA TRP A 406 -19.04 -5.99 23.50
C TRP A 406 -18.23 -4.70 23.63
N TYR A 407 -18.78 -3.70 24.31
CA TYR A 407 -18.18 -2.40 24.52
C TYR A 407 -18.17 -2.03 26.00
N ARG A 408 -17.05 -1.48 26.46
CA ARG A 408 -16.89 -0.92 27.81
C ARG A 408 -17.53 0.46 27.89
N GLY A 409 -17.75 0.94 29.11
CA GLY A 409 -18.32 2.27 29.34
C GLY A 409 -19.81 2.31 29.00
N GLU A 410 -20.20 3.28 28.18
CA GLU A 410 -21.59 3.61 27.89
C GLU A 410 -21.87 3.52 26.39
N ILE A 411 -23.10 3.13 26.02
CA ILE A 411 -23.59 3.24 24.65
C ILE A 411 -24.56 4.41 24.56
N ARG A 412 -24.34 5.28 23.57
CA ARG A 412 -25.18 6.44 23.29
C ARG A 412 -25.87 6.29 21.94
N ALA A 413 -27.16 6.61 21.89
CA ALA A 413 -27.86 6.95 20.66
C ALA A 413 -27.90 8.48 20.54
N ALA A 414 -27.23 9.03 19.53
CA ALA A 414 -27.14 10.47 19.30
C ALA A 414 -27.82 10.85 17.98
N ARG A 415 -28.38 12.05 17.91
CA ARG A 415 -29.00 12.56 16.70
C ARG A 415 -28.00 13.40 15.90
N TYR A 416 -27.98 13.22 14.58
CA TYR A 416 -27.28 14.09 13.66
C TYR A 416 -28.11 14.31 12.38
N GLY A 417 -28.70 15.50 12.25
CA GLY A 417 -29.71 15.78 11.21
C GLY A 417 -30.94 14.88 11.39
N ALA A 418 -31.40 14.22 10.32
CA ALA A 418 -32.49 13.25 10.38
C ALA A 418 -32.05 11.84 10.81
N ASN A 419 -30.77 11.64 11.14
CA ASN A 419 -30.21 10.30 11.36
C ASN A 419 -29.88 10.03 12.82
N GLN A 420 -30.08 8.78 13.23
CA GLN A 420 -29.54 8.22 14.48
C GLN A 420 -28.10 7.72 14.27
N ARG A 421 -27.25 7.98 15.26
CA ARG A 421 -25.86 7.53 15.36
C ARG A 421 -25.69 6.74 16.65
N THR A 422 -24.98 5.62 16.58
CA THR A 422 -24.56 4.88 17.78
C THR A 422 -23.13 5.27 18.11
N VAL A 423 -22.88 5.61 19.37
CA VAL A 423 -21.57 6.06 19.86
C VAL A 423 -21.24 5.22 21.09
N ASN A 424 -20.03 4.67 21.14
CA ASN A 424 -19.49 4.14 22.39
C ASN A 424 -18.75 5.26 23.13
N TRP A 425 -19.15 5.54 24.36
CA TRP A 425 -18.55 6.54 25.23
C TRP A 425 -17.74 5.82 26.31
N VAL A 426 -16.43 5.96 26.28
CA VAL A 426 -15.50 5.08 26.99
C VAL A 426 -14.27 5.84 27.45
N ARG A 427 -13.70 5.48 28.60
CA ARG A 427 -12.42 6.03 29.08
C ARG A 427 -11.28 5.68 28.12
N VAL A 428 -10.38 6.63 27.88
CA VAL A 428 -9.34 6.51 26.85
C VAL A 428 -8.42 5.32 27.11
N GLU A 429 -8.10 5.02 28.37
CA GLU A 429 -7.27 3.85 28.67
C GLU A 429 -7.96 2.52 28.31
N GLN A 430 -9.28 2.43 28.48
CA GLN A 430 -10.06 1.25 28.08
C GLN A 430 -10.31 1.18 26.58
N TYR A 431 -10.40 2.34 25.91
CA TYR A 431 -10.46 2.43 24.46
C TYR A 431 -9.22 1.81 23.80
N LEU A 432 -8.04 2.14 24.33
CA LEU A 432 -6.75 1.69 23.77
C LEU A 432 -6.60 0.17 23.79
N ARG A 433 -7.20 -0.53 24.76
CA ARG A 433 -7.22 -2.00 24.81
C ARG A 433 -7.90 -2.65 23.61
N GLY A 434 -8.84 -1.93 22.97
CA GLY A 434 -9.49 -2.34 21.73
C GLY A 434 -8.84 -1.81 20.45
N VAL A 435 -7.82 -0.95 20.56
CA VAL A 435 -7.09 -0.32 19.44
C VAL A 435 -5.70 -0.91 19.27
N VAL A 436 -4.85 -0.86 20.30
CA VAL A 436 -3.44 -1.27 20.23
C VAL A 436 -3.26 -2.67 19.63
N PRO A 437 -3.98 -3.72 20.06
CA PRO A 437 -3.85 -5.07 19.45
C PRO A 437 -4.39 -5.19 18.02
N ARG A 438 -5.14 -4.19 17.54
CA ARG A 438 -5.60 -4.11 16.14
C ARG A 438 -4.62 -3.37 15.23
N GLU A 439 -3.82 -2.48 15.81
CA GLU A 439 -2.79 -1.72 15.10
C GLU A 439 -1.44 -2.46 15.11
N MET A 440 -1.05 -3.06 16.24
CA MET A 440 0.22 -3.77 16.39
C MET A 440 0.01 -5.14 17.04
N SER A 441 0.70 -6.16 16.54
CA SER A 441 0.51 -7.54 17.02
C SER A 441 0.98 -7.71 18.46
N ALA A 442 0.09 -8.19 19.34
CA ALA A 442 0.41 -8.45 20.75
C ALA A 442 1.60 -9.40 20.96
N SER A 443 1.81 -10.35 20.03
CA SER A 443 2.93 -11.30 20.09
C SER A 443 4.31 -10.64 20.00
N TRP A 444 4.38 -9.40 19.48
CA TRP A 444 5.63 -8.65 19.35
C TRP A 444 6.27 -8.34 20.71
N ALA A 445 5.47 -8.31 21.79
CA ALA A 445 5.97 -8.17 23.16
C ALA A 445 7.13 -9.12 23.50
N SER A 446 7.12 -10.32 22.94
CA SER A 446 8.11 -11.37 23.22
C SER A 446 9.36 -11.33 22.33
N LEU A 447 9.36 -10.51 21.27
CA LEU A 447 10.49 -10.39 20.34
C LEU A 447 11.67 -9.66 21.00
N GLY A 448 12.88 -9.91 20.51
CA GLY A 448 14.10 -9.29 21.05
C GLY A 448 14.37 -9.62 22.51
N GLY A 449 13.94 -10.80 22.99
CA GLY A 449 14.06 -11.17 24.40
C GLY A 449 13.14 -10.37 25.33
N GLY A 450 12.03 -9.82 24.81
CA GLY A 450 11.09 -8.97 25.55
C GLY A 450 11.18 -7.48 25.19
N ALA A 451 12.18 -7.08 24.42
CA ALA A 451 12.37 -5.69 23.99
C ALA A 451 11.23 -5.16 23.11
N GLY A 452 10.53 -6.04 22.37
CA GLY A 452 9.38 -5.65 21.55
C GLY A 452 8.19 -5.10 22.34
N MET A 453 8.16 -5.26 23.67
CA MET A 453 7.20 -4.55 24.53
C MET A 453 7.31 -3.03 24.38
N THR A 454 8.52 -2.51 24.20
CA THR A 454 8.75 -1.07 23.97
C THR A 454 7.98 -0.56 22.77
N ALA A 455 7.93 -1.31 21.66
CA ALA A 455 7.17 -0.91 20.47
C ALA A 455 5.65 -0.85 20.74
N LEU A 456 5.12 -1.78 21.54
CA LEU A 456 3.71 -1.73 21.97
C LEU A 456 3.43 -0.52 22.87
N GLU A 457 4.37 -0.13 23.73
CA GLU A 457 4.26 1.08 24.54
C GLU A 457 4.28 2.35 23.68
N VAL A 458 5.17 2.43 22.69
CA VAL A 458 5.20 3.54 21.71
C VAL A 458 3.86 3.62 20.97
N GLN A 459 3.33 2.49 20.50
CA GLN A 459 2.02 2.42 19.84
C GLN A 459 0.88 2.87 20.76
N ALA A 460 0.92 2.55 22.05
CA ALA A 460 -0.08 3.00 23.02
C ALA A 460 -0.06 4.53 23.20
N VAL A 461 1.13 5.14 23.34
CA VAL A 461 1.28 6.60 23.46
C VAL A 461 0.84 7.31 22.18
N ALA A 462 1.24 6.80 21.01
CA ALA A 462 0.80 7.34 19.72
C ALA A 462 -0.71 7.20 19.52
N ALA A 463 -1.29 6.05 19.86
CA ALA A 463 -2.73 5.86 19.73
C ALA A 463 -3.52 6.77 20.68
N ARG A 464 -3.04 6.98 21.91
CA ARG A 464 -3.65 7.87 22.91
C ARG A 464 -3.63 9.32 22.45
N SER A 465 -2.46 9.81 22.02
CA SER A 465 -2.29 11.20 21.60
C SER A 465 -3.16 11.51 20.38
N TYR A 466 -3.16 10.61 19.38
CA TYR A 466 -4.07 10.70 18.24
C TYR A 466 -5.54 10.78 18.70
N ALA A 467 -6.02 9.83 19.49
CA ALA A 467 -7.44 9.79 19.88
C ALA A 467 -7.91 11.04 20.63
N LEU A 468 -7.03 11.66 21.42
CA LEU A 468 -7.31 12.88 22.18
C LEU A 468 -7.24 14.15 21.34
N ALA A 469 -6.33 14.22 20.37
CA ALA A 469 -6.22 15.31 19.41
C ALA A 469 -7.41 15.38 18.44
N GLU A 470 -8.10 14.26 18.19
CA GLU A 470 -9.23 14.21 17.27
C GLU A 470 -10.50 14.91 17.82
N VAL A 471 -11.13 15.68 16.93
CA VAL A 471 -12.45 16.30 17.13
C VAL A 471 -13.25 16.22 15.82
N ARG A 472 -13.75 15.03 15.48
CA ARG A 472 -14.40 14.78 14.17
C ARG A 472 -15.87 15.13 14.11
N TYR A 473 -16.59 14.99 15.21
CA TYR A 473 -18.03 15.18 15.27
C TYR A 473 -18.41 15.90 16.57
N GLY A 474 -19.46 16.72 16.54
CA GLY A 474 -19.97 17.36 17.76
C GLY A 474 -20.46 16.38 18.84
N TYR A 475 -20.63 15.10 18.50
CA TYR A 475 -21.09 14.04 19.41
C TYR A 475 -20.05 12.90 19.63
N ALA A 476 -18.88 12.96 18.98
CA ALA A 476 -17.84 11.93 19.07
C ALA A 476 -16.48 12.48 18.61
N LYS A 477 -15.42 12.15 19.35
CA LYS A 477 -14.04 12.53 18.98
C LYS A 477 -13.56 11.78 17.75
N THR A 478 -13.84 10.47 17.66
CA THR A 478 -13.27 9.58 16.64
C THR A 478 -14.30 8.56 16.09
N CYS A 479 -13.85 7.61 15.27
CA CYS A 479 -14.65 6.52 14.68
C CYS A 479 -13.92 5.17 14.72
N ASP A 480 -14.65 4.08 14.50
CA ASP A 480 -14.23 2.68 14.70
C ASP A 480 -13.59 1.98 13.47
N THR A 481 -13.09 2.75 12.50
CA THR A 481 -12.55 2.19 11.24
C THR A 481 -11.18 2.77 10.93
N ILE A 482 -10.52 2.21 9.90
CA ILE A 482 -9.26 2.70 9.32
C ILE A 482 -9.28 4.17 8.87
N ARG A 483 -10.45 4.83 8.82
CA ARG A 483 -10.54 6.29 8.59
C ARG A 483 -10.12 7.12 9.81
N CYS A 484 -10.01 6.44 10.95
CA CYS A 484 -9.69 6.93 12.28
C CYS A 484 -8.67 5.96 12.89
N GLN A 485 -9.07 5.16 13.89
CA GLN A 485 -8.31 4.02 14.42
C GLN A 485 -9.21 2.79 14.45
N VAL A 486 -8.63 1.60 14.25
CA VAL A 486 -9.41 0.36 14.27
C VAL A 486 -9.78 0.01 15.70
N TYR A 487 -10.94 0.48 16.14
CA TYR A 487 -11.49 0.17 17.45
C TYR A 487 -12.45 -1.03 17.39
N GLY A 488 -12.03 -2.16 17.96
CA GLY A 488 -12.84 -3.38 17.93
C GLY A 488 -13.91 -3.47 19.03
N GLY A 489 -13.81 -2.67 20.10
CA GLY A 489 -14.46 -3.02 21.38
C GLY A 489 -13.69 -4.15 22.09
N ARG A 490 -14.32 -4.80 23.06
CA ARG A 490 -13.70 -5.83 23.92
C ARG A 490 -13.66 -7.22 23.27
N ARG A 491 -14.76 -7.60 22.63
CA ARG A 491 -15.02 -8.92 22.04
C ARG A 491 -16.09 -8.79 20.97
N ALA A 492 -16.15 -9.73 20.02
CA ALA A 492 -17.25 -9.83 19.07
C ALA A 492 -17.72 -11.26 18.85
N LYS A 493 -18.95 -11.38 18.36
CA LYS A 493 -19.63 -12.63 18.02
C LYS A 493 -20.31 -12.52 16.67
N ARG A 494 -20.22 -13.59 15.88
CA ARG A 494 -21.01 -13.78 14.66
C ARG A 494 -21.41 -15.25 14.50
N GLY A 495 -22.70 -15.52 14.66
CA GLY A 495 -23.21 -16.89 14.70
C GLY A 495 -22.69 -17.62 15.93
N SER A 496 -22.00 -18.74 15.72
CA SER A 496 -21.34 -19.52 16.78
C SER A 496 -19.89 -19.11 17.04
N LYS A 497 -19.32 -18.21 16.23
CA LYS A 497 -17.93 -17.76 16.38
C LYS A 497 -17.85 -16.56 17.30
N GLU A 498 -16.90 -16.59 18.22
CA GLU A 498 -16.58 -15.50 19.13
C GLU A 498 -15.07 -15.30 19.19
N TRP A 499 -14.62 -14.06 19.29
CA TRP A 499 -13.20 -13.73 19.39
C TRP A 499 -12.98 -12.46 20.20
N ASP A 500 -11.97 -12.49 21.07
CA ASP A 500 -11.55 -11.34 21.86
C ASP A 500 -10.77 -10.34 21.01
N HIS A 501 -10.76 -9.08 21.42
CA HIS A 501 -10.01 -8.02 20.76
C HIS A 501 -8.92 -7.43 21.65
N GLU A 502 -9.04 -7.62 22.96
CA GLU A 502 -8.03 -7.24 23.95
C GLU A 502 -7.02 -8.38 24.10
N ALA A 503 -5.76 -8.04 24.40
CA ALA A 503 -4.69 -9.00 24.65
C ALA A 503 -3.87 -8.58 25.89
N PRO A 504 -3.48 -9.51 26.78
CA PRO A 504 -2.75 -9.18 28.01
C PRO A 504 -1.46 -8.40 27.78
N GLU A 505 -0.72 -8.70 26.71
CA GLU A 505 0.54 -8.04 26.38
C GLU A 505 0.33 -6.57 26.00
N THR A 506 -0.70 -6.28 25.20
CA THR A 506 -1.03 -4.88 24.85
C THR A 506 -1.69 -4.15 26.01
N ASP A 507 -2.45 -4.85 26.85
CA ASP A 507 -3.00 -4.27 28.09
C ASP A 507 -1.88 -3.85 29.05
N GLN A 508 -0.80 -4.62 29.12
CA GLN A 508 0.40 -4.27 29.89
C GLN A 508 1.06 -2.99 29.33
N ALA A 509 1.21 -2.87 28.01
CA ALA A 509 1.78 -1.68 27.38
C ALA A 509 0.91 -0.42 27.61
N VAL A 510 -0.42 -0.56 27.53
CA VAL A 510 -1.36 0.52 27.86
C VAL A 510 -1.22 0.93 29.32
N ALA A 511 -1.18 -0.03 30.24
CA ALA A 511 -1.01 0.22 31.68
C ALA A 511 0.35 0.88 32.03
N ALA A 512 1.43 0.49 31.34
CA ALA A 512 2.76 1.08 31.53
C ALA A 512 2.87 2.53 31.04
N THR A 513 1.92 2.97 30.20
CA THR A 513 1.94 4.29 29.54
C THR A 513 0.73 5.15 29.88
N VAL A 514 0.01 4.84 30.96
CA VAL A 514 -1.22 5.57 31.35
C VAL A 514 -1.00 7.08 31.33
N GLY A 515 -1.89 7.78 30.63
CA GLY A 515 -1.85 9.23 30.51
C GLY A 515 -0.71 9.81 29.66
N LEU A 516 0.30 9.02 29.25
CA LEU A 516 1.41 9.53 28.46
C LEU A 516 0.95 9.87 27.03
N VAL A 517 1.27 11.09 26.60
CA VAL A 517 0.95 11.66 25.29
C VAL A 517 2.12 12.47 24.72
N ARG A 518 2.04 12.85 23.44
CA ARG A 518 2.91 13.88 22.83
C ARG A 518 2.17 15.22 22.79
N ILE A 519 2.84 16.29 23.21
CA ILE A 519 2.31 17.67 23.18
C ILE A 519 3.22 18.57 22.35
N ASP A 520 2.62 19.54 21.67
CA ASP A 520 3.35 20.54 20.89
C ASP A 520 3.92 21.67 21.78
N GLY A 521 4.56 22.66 21.16
CA GLY A 521 5.12 23.82 21.85
C GLY A 521 4.08 24.72 22.56
N GLU A 522 2.79 24.56 22.26
CA GLU A 522 1.68 25.28 22.89
C GLU A 522 1.06 24.47 24.04
N GLY A 523 1.52 23.24 24.27
CA GLY A 523 1.00 22.34 25.28
C GLY A 523 -0.28 21.61 24.86
N VAL A 524 -0.61 21.61 23.56
CA VAL A 524 -1.76 20.90 23.00
C VAL A 524 -1.33 19.49 22.60
N VAL A 525 -2.20 18.51 22.84
CA VAL A 525 -1.95 17.11 22.46
C VAL A 525 -1.81 17.01 20.94
N SER A 526 -0.66 16.52 20.48
CA SER A 526 -0.34 16.41 19.06
C SER A 526 -1.02 15.21 18.41
N ARG A 527 -1.45 15.38 17.16
CA ARG A 527 -2.03 14.31 16.35
C ARG A 527 -0.92 13.40 15.80
N THR A 528 -0.57 12.37 16.57
CA THR A 528 0.49 11.40 16.23
C THR A 528 -0.02 10.32 15.29
N GLU A 529 -0.01 10.60 13.98
CA GLU A 529 -0.31 9.60 12.95
C GLU A 529 0.77 8.50 12.90
N PHE A 530 0.38 7.32 12.43
CA PHE A 530 1.28 6.18 12.29
C PHE A 530 0.86 5.28 11.12
N SER A 531 1.80 4.50 10.61
CA SER A 531 1.57 3.56 9.51
C SER A 531 2.30 2.24 9.74
N ALA A 532 1.93 1.20 9.00
CA ALA A 532 2.53 -0.12 9.18
C ALA A 532 4.05 -0.07 8.92
N SER A 533 4.47 0.54 7.81
CA SER A 533 5.87 0.64 7.43
C SER A 533 6.12 1.93 6.66
N THR A 534 7.25 2.57 6.93
CA THR A 534 7.64 3.83 6.28
C THR A 534 8.32 3.61 4.93
N GLY A 535 8.95 2.45 4.73
CA GLY A 535 9.78 2.16 3.56
C GLY A 535 11.23 2.64 3.72
N GLY A 536 11.62 3.05 4.93
CA GLY A 536 12.96 3.56 5.26
C GLY A 536 13.04 5.07 5.53
N HIS A 537 11.94 5.81 5.34
CA HIS A 537 11.90 7.25 5.65
C HIS A 537 10.46 7.74 5.86
N THR A 538 10.26 8.66 6.81
CA THR A 538 8.97 9.35 7.03
C THR A 538 8.87 10.62 6.21
N ILE A 539 7.66 11.08 5.89
CA ILE A 539 7.47 12.35 5.19
C ILE A 539 7.48 13.52 6.18
N THR A 540 7.88 14.70 5.70
CA THR A 540 7.62 15.93 6.44
C THR A 540 6.16 16.32 6.30
N ALA A 541 5.44 16.34 7.43
CA ALA A 541 4.05 16.73 7.50
C ALA A 541 3.78 17.47 8.82
N ASP A 542 3.10 16.83 9.76
CA ASP A 542 2.85 17.35 11.10
C ASP A 542 4.14 17.34 11.96
N PHE A 543 5.10 16.49 11.59
CA PHE A 543 6.43 16.36 12.18
C PHE A 543 7.48 16.41 11.06
N PRO A 544 8.73 16.81 11.37
CA PRO A 544 9.84 16.70 10.43
C PRO A 544 10.02 15.25 9.95
N GLY A 545 10.23 15.05 8.65
CA GLY A 545 10.56 13.74 8.11
C GLY A 545 11.95 13.29 8.57
N VAL A 546 12.08 12.03 8.92
CA VAL A 546 13.29 11.39 9.44
C VAL A 546 13.57 10.05 8.75
N PRO A 547 14.85 9.68 8.55
CA PRO A 547 15.23 8.32 8.17
C PRO A 547 14.72 7.30 9.19
N ASP A 548 14.27 6.14 8.72
CA ASP A 548 13.67 5.09 9.55
C ASP A 548 14.39 3.75 9.29
N GLU A 549 15.64 3.67 9.74
CA GLU A 549 16.49 2.47 9.62
C GLU A 549 15.87 1.25 10.32
N GLY A 550 15.10 1.48 11.38
CA GLY A 550 14.37 0.42 12.08
C GLY A 550 13.28 -0.25 11.23
N ASP A 551 12.92 0.31 10.07
CA ASP A 551 11.90 -0.25 9.18
C ASP A 551 12.42 -1.44 8.37
N ASP A 552 13.73 -1.52 8.10
CA ASP A 552 14.39 -2.62 7.38
C ASP A 552 14.67 -3.81 8.30
N VAL A 553 13.61 -4.37 8.88
CA VAL A 553 13.66 -5.56 9.72
C VAL A 553 13.15 -6.80 8.98
N SER A 554 13.77 -7.94 9.26
CA SER A 554 13.44 -9.21 8.59
C SER A 554 11.98 -9.66 8.70
N ILE A 555 11.27 -9.20 9.72
CA ILE A 555 9.83 -9.49 9.93
C ILE A 555 8.91 -8.54 9.15
N ASN A 556 9.43 -7.46 8.55
CA ASN A 556 8.67 -6.49 7.77
C ASN A 556 8.54 -6.97 6.30
N PRO A 557 7.42 -7.59 5.88
CA PRO A 557 7.27 -8.09 4.52
C PRO A 557 6.89 -6.96 3.53
N VAL A 558 6.80 -5.72 4.03
CA VAL A 558 6.28 -4.58 3.29
C VAL A 558 7.27 -3.42 3.26
N HIS A 559 8.48 -3.57 3.82
CA HIS A 559 9.58 -2.61 3.67
C HIS A 559 9.84 -2.34 2.19
N ARG A 560 9.94 -3.41 1.39
CA ARG A 560 9.97 -3.38 -0.09
C ARG A 560 8.92 -4.32 -0.66
N TRP A 561 8.34 -3.96 -1.80
CA TRP A 561 7.34 -4.77 -2.50
C TRP A 561 7.30 -4.48 -3.99
N THR A 562 6.83 -5.45 -4.76
CA THR A 562 6.62 -5.32 -6.21
C THR A 562 5.17 -5.66 -6.54
N LYS A 563 4.58 -4.91 -7.50
CA LYS A 563 3.27 -5.21 -8.07
C LYS A 563 3.30 -5.02 -9.59
N ASP A 564 2.88 -6.05 -10.30
CA ASP A 564 2.66 -6.00 -11.74
C ASP A 564 1.20 -5.58 -12.00
N LEU A 565 1.00 -4.54 -12.80
CA LEU A 565 -0.30 -4.06 -13.25
C LEU A 565 -0.47 -4.31 -14.75
N ASP A 566 -1.68 -4.67 -15.16
CA ASP A 566 -1.99 -4.80 -16.58
C ASP A 566 -2.00 -3.41 -17.24
N ALA A 567 -1.21 -3.24 -18.29
CA ALA A 567 -1.03 -1.94 -18.93
C ALA A 567 -2.32 -1.43 -19.61
N GLU A 568 -3.14 -2.33 -20.15
CA GLU A 568 -4.42 -1.95 -20.75
C GLU A 568 -5.39 -1.48 -19.67
N ALA A 569 -5.46 -2.17 -18.53
CA ALA A 569 -6.25 -1.74 -17.39
C ALA A 569 -5.81 -0.36 -16.85
N VAL A 570 -4.50 -0.09 -16.83
CA VAL A 570 -3.96 1.22 -16.45
C VAL A 570 -4.42 2.30 -17.44
N ALA A 571 -4.28 2.04 -18.74
CA ALA A 571 -4.73 2.97 -19.78
C ALA A 571 -6.23 3.28 -19.68
N GLN A 572 -7.05 2.22 -19.53
CA GLN A 572 -8.51 2.32 -19.46
C GLN A 572 -8.99 3.09 -18.23
N SER A 573 -8.34 2.91 -17.06
CA SER A 573 -8.69 3.64 -15.83
C SER A 573 -8.59 5.16 -16.00
N PHE A 574 -7.66 5.63 -16.83
CA PHE A 574 -7.47 7.06 -17.12
C PHE A 574 -8.05 7.52 -18.45
N GLY A 575 -8.72 6.64 -19.20
CA GLY A 575 -9.31 6.97 -20.50
C GLY A 575 -8.28 7.23 -21.61
N LEU A 576 -7.09 6.65 -21.48
CA LEU A 576 -5.96 6.83 -22.40
C LEU A 576 -5.99 5.80 -23.54
N GLY A 577 -5.35 6.17 -24.65
CA GLY A 577 -5.00 5.21 -25.71
C GLY A 577 -3.92 4.21 -25.27
N THR A 578 -3.43 3.39 -26.19
CA THR A 578 -2.36 2.42 -25.89
C THR A 578 -1.16 3.11 -25.27
N LEU A 579 -0.80 2.71 -24.05
CA LEU A 579 0.36 3.26 -23.35
C LEU A 579 1.64 2.94 -24.12
N TYR A 580 2.53 3.93 -24.11
CA TYR A 580 3.89 3.81 -24.61
C TYR A 580 4.87 3.80 -23.44
N GLU A 581 4.64 4.62 -22.41
CA GLU A 581 5.50 4.74 -21.24
C GLU A 581 4.70 5.21 -20.02
N VAL A 582 5.17 4.80 -18.83
CA VAL A 582 4.75 5.34 -17.54
C VAL A 582 5.97 5.62 -16.70
N GLU A 583 6.09 6.85 -16.21
CA GLU A 583 7.25 7.30 -15.43
C GLU A 583 6.82 8.12 -14.21
N VAL A 584 7.61 8.04 -13.13
CA VAL A 584 7.49 8.97 -12.00
C VAL A 584 8.31 10.22 -12.32
N VAL A 585 7.63 11.35 -12.48
CA VAL A 585 8.25 12.60 -12.95
C VAL A 585 8.54 13.59 -11.83
N GLU A 586 7.92 13.43 -10.66
CA GLU A 586 8.19 14.26 -9.49
C GLU A 586 8.13 13.43 -8.20
N ARG A 587 8.98 13.77 -7.24
CA ARG A 587 9.09 13.09 -5.94
C ARG A 587 9.25 14.07 -4.79
N ASP A 588 8.96 13.62 -3.57
CA ASP A 588 9.04 14.42 -2.35
C ASP A 588 10.47 14.63 -1.81
N GLY A 589 11.46 13.89 -2.32
CA GLY A 589 12.88 14.03 -1.97
C GLY A 589 13.32 13.26 -0.72
N PHE A 590 12.47 12.41 -0.14
CA PHE A 590 12.75 11.72 1.13
C PHE A 590 13.00 10.21 0.97
N GLY A 591 14.25 9.79 1.16
CA GLY A 591 14.67 8.38 1.11
C GLY A 591 15.20 7.92 -0.26
N ASP A 592 15.41 6.61 -0.39
CA ASP A 592 15.83 5.93 -1.64
C ASP A 592 15.01 6.38 -2.87
N ASP A 593 15.67 6.40 -4.03
CA ASP A 593 15.11 6.79 -5.33
C ASP A 593 14.50 8.21 -5.37
N GLY A 594 14.83 9.08 -4.41
CA GLY A 594 14.24 10.40 -4.27
C GLY A 594 12.88 10.41 -3.58
N GLY A 595 12.47 9.29 -2.98
CA GLY A 595 11.29 9.19 -2.12
C GLY A 595 9.97 8.94 -2.85
N ARG A 596 8.88 9.47 -2.30
CA ARG A 596 7.51 9.17 -2.74
C ARG A 596 7.17 9.88 -4.04
N ALA A 597 6.51 9.18 -4.94
CA ALA A 597 5.98 9.72 -6.17
C ALA A 597 4.89 10.76 -5.86
N THR A 598 5.15 12.03 -6.18
CA THR A 598 4.16 13.12 -6.11
C THR A 598 3.40 13.25 -7.42
N GLU A 599 4.07 12.98 -8.55
CA GLU A 599 3.50 12.99 -9.89
C GLU A 599 3.99 11.82 -10.76
N ILE A 600 3.07 11.23 -11.53
CA ILE A 600 3.32 10.20 -12.53
C ILE A 600 2.81 10.70 -13.86
N GLU A 601 3.60 10.53 -14.92
CA GLU A 601 3.20 10.82 -16.28
C GLU A 601 3.00 9.53 -17.09
N PHE A 602 1.96 9.53 -17.91
CA PHE A 602 1.68 8.52 -18.92
C PHE A 602 1.91 9.13 -20.30
N LEU A 603 2.67 8.45 -21.14
CA LEU A 603 2.79 8.77 -22.55
C LEU A 603 2.09 7.68 -23.35
N THR A 604 1.18 8.06 -24.24
CA THR A 604 0.50 7.12 -25.15
C THR A 604 1.24 7.04 -26.48
N ARG A 605 0.94 6.01 -27.26
CA ARG A 605 1.50 5.81 -28.60
C ARG A 605 1.11 6.89 -29.61
N THR A 606 0.06 7.66 -29.35
CA THR A 606 -0.29 8.81 -30.19
C THR A 606 0.51 10.06 -29.84
N GLY A 607 1.36 10.00 -28.80
CA GLY A 607 2.14 11.13 -28.28
C GLY A 607 1.39 11.96 -27.24
N GLU A 608 0.20 11.55 -26.82
CA GLU A 608 -0.53 12.22 -25.73
C GLU A 608 0.17 11.98 -24.39
N ARG A 609 0.40 13.05 -23.64
CA ARG A 609 0.91 13.01 -22.27
C ARG A 609 -0.22 13.32 -21.29
N PHE A 610 -0.26 12.57 -20.20
CA PHE A 610 -1.25 12.75 -19.14
C PHE A 610 -0.59 12.52 -17.78
N SER A 611 -0.76 13.44 -16.84
CA SER A 611 -0.17 13.32 -15.52
C SER A 611 -1.21 13.13 -14.43
N VAL A 612 -0.86 12.36 -13.40
CA VAL A 612 -1.66 12.17 -12.20
C VAL A 612 -0.80 12.25 -10.96
N ASN A 613 -1.40 12.71 -9.87
CA ASN A 613 -0.79 12.63 -8.56
C ASN A 613 -0.53 11.16 -8.17
N GLY A 614 0.67 10.86 -7.63
CA GLY A 614 1.06 9.49 -7.28
C GLY A 614 0.15 8.83 -6.25
N ASP A 615 -0.45 9.61 -5.37
CA ASP A 615 -1.38 9.13 -4.35
C ASP A 615 -2.76 8.77 -4.93
N ARG A 616 -3.16 9.41 -6.04
CA ARG A 616 -4.31 8.98 -6.86
C ARG A 616 -4.03 7.64 -7.52
N PHE A 617 -2.86 7.48 -8.14
CA PHE A 617 -2.44 6.22 -8.76
C PHE A 617 -2.42 5.08 -7.73
N ARG A 618 -1.85 5.33 -6.54
CA ARG A 618 -1.86 4.39 -5.42
C ARG A 618 -3.26 3.90 -5.09
N ARG A 619 -4.24 4.81 -4.94
CA ARG A 619 -5.62 4.46 -4.58
C ARG A 619 -6.31 3.66 -5.68
N GLU A 620 -6.13 4.08 -6.92
CA GLU A 620 -6.76 3.47 -8.09
C GLU A 620 -6.33 2.00 -8.26
N PHE A 621 -5.03 1.73 -8.10
CA PHE A 621 -4.48 0.37 -8.28
C PHE A 621 -4.27 -0.38 -6.97
N GLY A 622 -4.72 0.14 -5.82
CA GLY A 622 -4.57 -0.51 -4.52
C GLY A 622 -3.11 -0.84 -4.18
N LEU A 623 -2.23 0.14 -4.33
CA LEU A 623 -0.83 0.06 -3.92
C LEU A 623 -0.70 0.33 -2.42
N ARG A 624 0.38 -0.18 -1.80
CA ARG A 624 0.57 -0.10 -0.34
C ARG A 624 0.94 1.31 0.13
N SER A 625 1.67 2.04 -0.68
CA SER A 625 2.12 3.41 -0.40
C SER A 625 2.29 4.17 -1.72
N ASN A 626 2.50 5.48 -1.66
CA ASN A 626 2.92 6.29 -2.81
C ASN A 626 4.45 6.35 -2.97
N TRP A 627 5.19 5.57 -2.17
CA TRP A 627 6.61 5.33 -2.41
C TRP A 627 6.75 4.19 -3.41
N PHE A 628 6.95 4.55 -4.68
CA PHE A 628 7.26 3.58 -5.72
C PHE A 628 8.04 4.22 -6.87
N GLY A 629 8.75 3.38 -7.61
CA GLY A 629 9.10 3.59 -9.00
C GLY A 629 8.12 2.84 -9.90
N VAL A 630 8.05 3.25 -11.17
CA VAL A 630 7.29 2.56 -12.20
C VAL A 630 8.24 2.22 -13.34
N LEU A 631 8.19 0.97 -13.78
CA LEU A 631 8.88 0.48 -14.95
C LEU A 631 7.84 0.05 -15.97
N TYR A 632 7.60 0.92 -16.95
CA TYR A 632 6.81 0.60 -18.13
C TYR A 632 7.22 1.49 -19.29
N GLY A 633 7.61 0.88 -20.41
CA GLY A 633 8.00 1.60 -21.62
C GLY A 633 9.24 1.01 -22.27
N PRO A 634 9.88 1.75 -23.20
CA PRO A 634 11.11 1.31 -23.83
C PRO A 634 12.20 1.02 -22.76
N PRO A 635 13.06 0.02 -22.99
CA PRO A 635 14.09 -0.36 -22.03
C PRO A 635 15.11 0.78 -21.81
N ASP A 636 15.59 0.90 -20.57
CA ASP A 636 16.76 1.75 -20.23
C ASP A 636 18.05 0.98 -20.58
N ALA A 637 18.85 1.55 -21.47
CA ALA A 637 20.13 1.00 -21.92
C ALA A 637 21.32 1.45 -21.04
N GLY A 638 21.05 2.11 -19.91
CA GLY A 638 22.05 2.59 -18.96
C GLY A 638 22.99 1.50 -18.45
N SER A 639 22.51 0.27 -18.21
CA SER A 639 23.34 -0.83 -17.68
C SER A 639 23.64 -1.96 -18.68
N GLU A 640 22.77 -2.19 -19.67
CA GLU A 640 22.94 -3.20 -20.71
C GLU A 640 22.12 -2.80 -21.95
N PHE A 641 22.73 -2.87 -23.14
CA PHE A 641 21.97 -2.64 -24.38
C PHE A 641 20.99 -3.80 -24.61
N PRO A 642 19.71 -3.51 -24.91
CA PRO A 642 18.80 -4.57 -25.32
C PRO A 642 19.32 -5.20 -26.63
N VAL A 643 19.11 -6.50 -26.76
CA VAL A 643 19.30 -7.21 -28.03
C VAL A 643 18.59 -6.45 -29.15
N THR A 644 19.31 -6.16 -30.23
CA THR A 644 18.90 -5.32 -31.38
C THR A 644 17.39 -5.37 -31.66
N ARG A 645 16.80 -4.17 -31.86
CA ARG A 645 15.41 -3.83 -32.29
C ARG A 645 14.50 -3.22 -31.21
N VAL A 646 14.80 -2.02 -30.72
CA VAL A 646 13.81 -1.10 -30.11
C VAL A 646 13.87 0.28 -30.77
N ASP A 647 12.86 1.12 -30.63
CA ASP A 647 12.71 2.35 -31.45
C ASP A 647 13.32 3.57 -30.82
N GLU A 648 13.44 3.43 -29.51
CA GLU A 648 13.80 4.44 -28.57
C GLU A 648 14.55 3.69 -27.47
N TYR A 649 15.81 4.06 -27.31
CA TYR A 649 16.65 3.65 -26.21
C TYR A 649 16.70 4.82 -25.26
N ARG A 650 16.30 4.61 -24.01
CA ARG A 650 16.49 5.64 -23.00
C ARG A 650 17.78 5.36 -22.28
N VAL A 651 18.57 6.40 -22.10
CA VAL A 651 19.76 6.33 -21.28
C VAL A 651 19.64 7.41 -20.22
N THR A 652 19.62 6.97 -18.97
CA THR A 652 19.63 7.84 -17.82
C THR A 652 21.05 7.93 -17.27
N ALA A 653 21.70 9.08 -17.40
CA ALA A 653 23.03 9.32 -16.83
C ALA A 653 22.93 10.22 -15.60
N GLY A 654 23.52 9.78 -14.48
CA GLY A 654 23.67 10.56 -13.25
C GLY A 654 24.95 11.41 -13.26
N PHE A 655 24.84 12.64 -12.79
CA PHE A 655 25.91 13.62 -12.70
C PHE A 655 26.03 14.17 -11.28
N SER A 656 27.23 14.57 -10.86
CA SER A 656 27.37 15.36 -9.65
C SER A 656 26.79 16.77 -9.87
N ALA A 657 26.44 17.48 -8.80
CA ALA A 657 25.93 18.85 -8.91
C ALA A 657 26.93 19.78 -9.62
N GLU A 658 28.24 19.59 -9.39
CA GLU A 658 29.30 20.35 -10.06
C GLU A 658 29.39 20.00 -11.55
N ASP A 659 29.34 18.69 -11.90
CA ASP A 659 29.34 18.27 -13.31
C ASP A 659 28.13 18.84 -14.05
N MET A 660 26.95 18.80 -13.44
CA MET A 660 25.74 19.34 -14.06
C MET A 660 25.81 20.83 -14.32
N GLU A 661 26.36 21.63 -13.40
CA GLU A 661 26.54 23.06 -13.64
C GLU A 661 27.38 23.30 -14.91
N THR A 662 28.41 22.47 -15.14
CA THR A 662 29.21 22.57 -16.38
C THR A 662 28.45 22.14 -17.62
N VAL A 663 27.63 21.08 -17.53
CA VAL A 663 26.77 20.59 -18.63
C VAL A 663 25.74 21.66 -18.98
N GLU A 664 25.05 22.24 -18.01
CA GLU A 664 24.06 23.29 -18.19
C GLU A 664 24.68 24.56 -18.79
N ALA A 665 25.85 24.96 -18.31
CA ALA A 665 26.57 26.10 -18.86
C ALA A 665 26.98 25.88 -20.33
N ALA A 666 27.44 24.66 -20.68
CA ALA A 666 27.80 24.30 -22.04
C ALA A 666 26.56 24.18 -22.96
N ALA A 667 25.48 23.57 -22.49
CA ALA A 667 24.22 23.48 -23.21
C ALA A 667 23.64 24.88 -23.49
N THR A 668 23.65 25.76 -22.48
CA THR A 668 23.25 27.16 -22.60
C THR A 668 24.10 27.90 -23.63
N TYR A 669 25.42 27.67 -23.64
CA TYR A 669 26.33 28.26 -24.61
C TYR A 669 25.96 27.91 -26.06
N LEU A 670 25.60 26.65 -26.29
CA LEU A 670 25.17 26.15 -27.60
C LEU A 670 23.68 26.34 -27.89
N LYS A 671 22.92 26.97 -26.97
CA LYS A 671 21.47 27.20 -27.05
C LYS A 671 20.66 25.91 -27.20
N MET A 672 21.03 24.90 -26.42
CA MET A 672 20.38 23.60 -26.36
C MET A 672 19.83 23.36 -24.96
N SER A 673 18.80 22.53 -24.84
CA SER A 673 18.46 21.88 -23.56
C SER A 673 19.57 20.88 -23.16
N PRO A 674 19.67 20.50 -21.88
CA PRO A 674 20.61 19.48 -21.45
C PRO A 674 20.49 18.17 -22.24
N ALA A 675 19.28 17.66 -22.48
CA ALA A 675 19.07 16.42 -23.25
C ALA A 675 19.52 16.54 -24.71
N GLU A 676 19.24 17.67 -25.38
CA GLU A 676 19.73 17.93 -26.74
C GLU A 676 21.25 18.01 -26.80
N PHE A 677 21.87 18.68 -25.81
CA PHE A 677 23.33 18.77 -25.71
C PHE A 677 23.96 17.38 -25.54
N GLN A 678 23.40 16.54 -24.69
CA GLN A 678 23.92 15.19 -24.47
C GLN A 678 23.80 14.31 -25.72
N ARG A 679 22.65 14.35 -26.41
CA ARG A 679 22.49 13.65 -27.69
C ARG A 679 23.50 14.14 -28.72
N ALA A 680 23.69 15.46 -28.84
CA ALA A 680 24.67 16.04 -29.75
C ALA A 680 26.11 15.60 -29.42
N ALA A 681 26.43 15.48 -28.12
CA ALA A 681 27.73 15.02 -27.66
C ALA A 681 28.07 13.60 -28.16
N VAL A 682 27.10 12.68 -28.10
CA VAL A 682 27.26 11.32 -28.60
C VAL A 682 27.55 11.31 -30.09
N TRP A 683 26.81 12.09 -30.89
CA TRP A 683 27.06 12.20 -32.32
C TRP A 683 28.44 12.76 -32.64
N VAL A 684 28.89 13.78 -31.92
CA VAL A 684 30.23 14.35 -32.09
C VAL A 684 31.30 13.28 -31.81
N LEU A 685 31.16 12.52 -30.72
CA LEU A 685 32.15 11.50 -30.38
C LEU A 685 32.09 10.31 -31.34
N ALA A 686 30.91 9.84 -31.72
CA ALA A 686 30.72 8.78 -32.71
C ALA A 686 31.36 9.15 -34.06
N PHE A 687 31.16 10.40 -34.50
CA PHE A 687 31.82 10.93 -35.70
C PHE A 687 33.35 10.90 -35.56
N LEU A 688 33.91 11.34 -34.44
CA LEU A 688 35.36 11.33 -34.21
C LEU A 688 35.93 9.90 -34.18
N VAL A 689 35.22 8.96 -33.54
CA VAL A 689 35.58 7.53 -33.53
C VAL A 689 35.57 6.98 -34.96
N SER A 690 34.56 7.31 -35.76
CA SER A 690 34.46 6.86 -37.16
C SER A 690 35.59 7.37 -38.07
N LEU A 691 36.24 8.48 -37.71
CA LEU A 691 37.38 9.02 -38.44
C LEU A 691 38.72 8.37 -38.03
N SER A 692 38.75 7.64 -36.92
CA SER A 692 39.95 6.95 -36.43
C SER A 692 40.21 5.69 -37.26
N SER A 693 41.46 5.48 -37.69
CA SER A 693 41.86 4.26 -38.41
C SER A 693 42.09 3.07 -37.48
N ASP A 694 42.28 3.32 -36.19
CA ASP A 694 42.50 2.31 -35.15
C ASP A 694 41.36 2.36 -34.12
N GLN A 695 40.98 1.19 -33.56
CA GLN A 695 40.07 1.18 -32.42
C GLN A 695 40.76 1.80 -31.20
N PRO A 696 40.11 2.76 -30.51
CA PRO A 696 40.67 3.33 -29.30
C PRO A 696 40.81 2.26 -28.21
N ALA A 697 41.75 2.47 -27.29
CA ALA A 697 41.87 1.59 -26.13
C ALA A 697 40.65 1.76 -25.21
N PRO A 698 40.24 0.70 -24.49
CA PRO A 698 39.25 0.82 -23.43
C PRO A 698 39.66 1.91 -22.43
N ILE A 699 38.67 2.63 -21.91
CA ILE A 699 38.87 3.66 -20.89
C ILE A 699 38.23 3.22 -19.58
N ASP A 700 38.70 3.79 -18.47
CA ASP A 700 38.06 3.59 -17.18
C ASP A 700 36.64 4.15 -17.23
N ALA A 701 35.67 3.31 -16.87
CA ALA A 701 34.26 3.66 -16.90
C ALA A 701 33.99 4.86 -15.95
N PRO A 702 33.38 5.95 -16.43
CA PRO A 702 32.98 7.03 -15.55
C PRO A 702 31.82 6.57 -14.65
N GLU A 703 31.80 7.07 -13.43
CA GLU A 703 30.71 6.85 -12.49
C GLU A 703 29.42 7.53 -13.01
N VAL A 704 28.29 6.82 -13.04
CA VAL A 704 27.01 7.31 -13.61
C VAL A 704 25.88 7.39 -12.58
N ASP A 705 26.19 7.32 -11.28
CA ASP A 705 25.23 7.25 -10.17
C ASP A 705 24.98 8.61 -9.48
N GLY A 706 25.46 9.71 -10.07
CA GLY A 706 25.27 11.05 -9.53
C GLY A 706 23.79 11.42 -9.35
N LEU A 707 23.49 12.20 -8.30
CA LEU A 707 22.13 12.55 -7.88
C LEU A 707 21.34 13.33 -8.94
N GLU A 708 22.02 14.10 -9.79
CA GLU A 708 21.38 14.84 -10.87
C GLU A 708 21.24 13.95 -12.11
N ARG A 709 20.04 13.41 -12.36
CA ARG A 709 19.79 12.45 -13.45
C ARG A 709 19.22 13.16 -14.68
N VAL A 710 19.81 12.89 -15.84
CA VAL A 710 19.27 13.33 -17.14
C VAL A 710 19.00 12.13 -18.02
N THR A 711 17.76 12.00 -18.48
CA THR A 711 17.34 10.97 -19.43
C THR A 711 17.41 11.52 -20.85
N THR A 712 18.14 10.83 -21.74
CA THR A 712 18.15 11.14 -23.17
C THR A 712 17.60 9.95 -23.95
N ALA A 713 16.64 10.22 -24.82
CA ALA A 713 16.15 9.25 -25.79
C ALA A 713 17.08 9.20 -27.01
N TYR A 714 17.44 8.01 -27.47
CA TYR A 714 18.19 7.73 -28.69
C TYR A 714 17.30 6.92 -29.62
N PHE A 715 16.96 7.50 -30.77
CA PHE A 715 16.05 6.88 -31.72
C PHE A 715 16.79 6.02 -32.75
N ALA A 716 16.33 4.78 -32.94
CA ALA A 716 16.89 3.89 -33.95
C ALA A 716 16.75 4.47 -35.37
N ALA A 717 15.65 5.19 -35.62
CA ALA A 717 15.33 5.82 -36.89
C ALA A 717 16.33 6.89 -37.35
N ASP A 718 16.95 7.59 -36.39
CA ASP A 718 17.76 8.78 -36.66
C ASP A 718 19.26 8.45 -36.71
N GLY A 719 19.63 7.18 -36.48
CA GLY A 719 21.01 6.74 -36.29
C GLY A 719 21.57 7.07 -34.91
N ASP A 720 20.76 7.68 -34.02
CA ASP A 720 21.16 8.05 -32.65
C ASP A 720 21.62 6.82 -31.86
N GLN A 721 20.87 5.71 -31.98
CA GLN A 721 21.22 4.44 -31.34
C GLN A 721 22.53 3.89 -31.88
N GLU A 722 22.71 3.84 -33.21
CA GLU A 722 23.96 3.36 -33.82
C GLU A 722 25.15 4.21 -33.38
N ALA A 723 24.98 5.54 -33.30
CA ALA A 723 26.03 6.44 -32.82
C ALA A 723 26.42 6.13 -31.37
N LEU A 724 25.44 5.91 -30.49
CA LEU A 724 25.69 5.56 -29.10
C LEU A 724 26.36 4.18 -28.96
N GLU A 725 25.85 3.17 -29.65
CA GLU A 725 26.41 1.81 -29.64
C GLU A 725 27.83 1.79 -30.21
N ALA A 726 28.12 2.59 -31.24
CA ALA A 726 29.47 2.72 -31.79
C ALA A 726 30.46 3.29 -30.77
N VAL A 727 30.05 4.29 -29.97
CA VAL A 727 30.88 4.81 -28.88
C VAL A 727 31.06 3.75 -27.79
N ALA A 728 29.98 3.09 -27.39
CA ALA A 728 30.02 2.06 -26.36
C ALA A 728 30.93 0.89 -26.74
N GLU A 729 30.82 0.39 -27.97
CA GLU A 729 31.66 -0.70 -28.50
C GLU A 729 33.13 -0.27 -28.61
N ALA A 730 33.40 0.95 -29.09
CA ALA A 730 34.76 1.45 -29.27
C ALA A 730 35.55 1.53 -27.94
N PHE A 731 34.87 1.77 -26.83
CA PHE A 731 35.49 1.94 -25.52
C PHE A 731 35.21 0.80 -24.52
N GLY A 732 34.36 -0.17 -24.88
CA GLY A 732 33.96 -1.27 -24.00
C GLY A 732 33.06 -0.84 -22.83
N LEU A 733 32.12 0.08 -23.09
CA LEU A 733 31.26 0.73 -22.10
C LEU A 733 29.80 0.28 -22.22
N ASN A 734 28.99 0.52 -21.18
CA ASN A 734 27.53 0.49 -21.29
C ASN A 734 26.98 1.83 -21.85
N GLY A 735 25.66 1.91 -22.05
CA GLY A 735 25.03 3.10 -22.63
C GLY A 735 25.20 4.36 -21.77
N GLY A 736 25.06 4.24 -20.45
CA GLY A 736 25.21 5.37 -19.52
C GLY A 736 26.63 5.93 -19.50
N GLU A 737 27.61 5.04 -19.46
CA GLU A 737 29.03 5.38 -19.52
C GLU A 737 29.40 6.02 -20.86
N ALA A 738 28.97 5.44 -21.98
CA ALA A 738 29.22 5.96 -23.32
C ALA A 738 28.65 7.39 -23.50
N GLN A 739 27.45 7.63 -22.97
CA GLN A 739 26.87 8.96 -22.94
C GLN A 739 27.71 9.92 -22.09
N LYS A 740 28.05 9.55 -20.85
CA LYS A 740 28.78 10.45 -19.93
C LYS A 740 30.17 10.82 -20.45
N VAL A 741 30.87 9.88 -21.08
CA VAL A 741 32.14 10.15 -21.78
C VAL A 741 31.92 11.16 -22.91
N SER A 742 30.92 10.94 -23.75
CA SER A 742 30.60 11.83 -24.87
C SER A 742 30.33 13.25 -24.40
N VAL A 743 29.50 13.40 -23.36
CA VAL A 743 29.15 14.68 -22.74
C VAL A 743 30.38 15.41 -22.22
N THR A 744 31.24 14.70 -21.49
CA THR A 744 32.48 15.26 -20.92
C THR A 744 33.38 15.84 -22.01
N VAL A 745 33.53 15.12 -23.13
CA VAL A 745 34.31 15.60 -24.29
C VAL A 745 33.69 16.87 -24.87
N LEU A 746 32.37 16.93 -25.05
CA LEU A 746 31.73 18.12 -25.62
C LEU A 746 31.77 19.32 -24.66
N VAL A 747 31.64 19.11 -23.35
CA VAL A 747 31.84 20.16 -22.34
C VAL A 747 33.26 20.74 -22.44
N PHE A 748 34.28 19.89 -22.53
CA PHE A 748 35.68 20.33 -22.69
C PHE A 748 35.88 21.14 -23.98
N LEU A 749 35.35 20.69 -25.11
CA LEU A 749 35.43 21.40 -26.38
C LEU A 749 34.72 22.76 -26.31
N THR A 750 33.58 22.82 -25.63
CA THR A 750 32.82 24.05 -25.42
C THR A 750 33.59 25.04 -24.54
N ALA A 751 34.25 24.56 -23.49
CA ALA A 751 35.12 25.37 -22.64
C ALA A 751 36.31 25.95 -23.44
N LEU A 752 36.94 25.15 -24.31
CA LEU A 752 38.00 25.61 -25.20
C LEU A 752 37.51 26.69 -26.19
N ALA A 753 36.33 26.50 -26.78
CA ALA A 753 35.73 27.47 -27.69
C ALA A 753 35.44 28.81 -26.98
N ARG A 754 34.87 28.73 -25.77
CA ARG A 754 34.59 29.90 -24.93
C ARG A 754 35.88 30.64 -24.53
N ALA A 755 36.93 29.90 -24.15
CA ALA A 755 38.24 30.49 -23.84
C ALA A 755 38.89 31.16 -25.07
N ALA A 756 38.60 30.66 -26.27
CA ALA A 756 39.02 31.27 -27.53
C ALA A 756 38.11 32.42 -28.01
N GLY A 757 37.02 32.72 -27.28
CA GLY A 757 36.06 33.78 -27.61
C GLY A 757 35.21 33.47 -28.85
N ARG A 758 34.89 32.20 -29.11
CA ARG A 758 34.22 31.72 -30.33
C ARG A 758 32.87 31.12 -30.11
#